data_AF-A0A4D5RJF7-F1
#
_entry.id   AF-A0A4D5RJF7-F1
#
_cell.length_a   1.000
_cell.length_b   1.000
_cell.length_c   1.000
_cell.angle_alpha   90.00
_cell.angle_beta   90.00
_cell.angle_gamma   90.00
#
_symmetry.space_group_name_H-M   'P 1'
#
loop_
_entity.id
_entity.type
_entity.pdbx_description
1 polymer ?
#
loop_
_entity_poly.entity_id
_entity_poly.type
_entity_poly.pdbx_seq_one_letter_code
_entity_poly.pdbx_strand_id
1 'polypeptide(L)'
;FQSCLCLSRHLEELPNFLTSIGTLTGAERATEKTSYKPGTSSVSGASRKKRANETKMAVPPSILKKRGSNATSHAESAKVGFRLPSADEVDVEKALLEGSKCSSMDGSYRNLLSVLKSEDTDDAALARLLRRIKNHAQLIERHSDQVAETLLKLKVLRRGADVMEMFAKLVCDLVCLHPFFLHHVITAVLGIFMSPDAVSDEIPASQRRERFDQLHGIFREIFRLVPTAPLSLVSVAADTFPYLNRAGVQQACLVGQLLTVASYIPDQRPELLQLLAYKALQIDLHCPKDDIQEAEEEDDEEDDMETDVFAMDQDTKSKPNVERSPDEMKHKLADTLDRVLEQFYLYIRQQCRVNDKESSSIDWDKTKVVFKDFLTVFDKIVLPTHKCCHLQFLLFYLCSLRPALADAFLDYLWKKVQNPSTATVIRQASAFYIGSFLARAKFVPLSTVRDCLSLVCRWAHAYLSSLEEGSALLHPDVARHGTFYAVCQTALYVFAFHHRSLAHGDKGLQFLRDLNLEALVMCPLNPLKVCLPAVVQRFASVARHYQLVYCYSVIERNQRSALPVEAGTMLYGASRGDDVALDAFFPFDPYLLKRTGKWINPLYRPFETAPDGPVLDEDNEDEPEEAMCKSPKSPSSVTDMFSYGTSPGFKLSLSLNHR
;
A
#
# COMPACT_ATOMS: atom_id res chain seq x y z
N PHE A 1 -10.64 1.35 37.33
CA PHE A 1 -9.23 1.27 37.77
C PHE A 1 -8.72 -0.17 37.88
N GLN A 2 -9.42 -1.11 38.55
CA GLN A 2 -8.99 -2.52 38.61
C GLN A 2 -9.05 -3.29 37.27
N SER A 3 -9.92 -2.92 36.33
CA SER A 3 -10.01 -3.57 35.00
C SER A 3 -8.85 -3.21 34.05
N CYS A 4 -8.15 -2.08 34.27
CA CYS A 4 -6.90 -1.77 33.55
C CYS A 4 -5.73 -2.64 34.02
N LEU A 5 -5.81 -3.23 35.22
CA LEU A 5 -4.72 -4.04 35.78
C LEU A 5 -4.73 -5.49 35.29
N CYS A 6 -5.86 -6.04 34.82
CA CYS A 6 -5.91 -7.41 34.31
C CYS A 6 -5.23 -7.58 32.94
N LEU A 7 -5.36 -6.63 32.02
CA LEU A 7 -4.53 -6.60 30.81
C LEU A 7 -3.05 -6.28 31.11
N SER A 8 -2.78 -5.59 32.23
CA SER A 8 -1.43 -5.20 32.63
C SER A 8 -0.62 -6.32 33.31
N ARG A 9 -1.26 -7.36 33.87
CA ARG A 9 -0.56 -8.41 34.67
C ARG A 9 0.23 -9.43 33.86
N HIS A 10 0.11 -9.43 32.53
CA HIS A 10 0.96 -10.24 31.64
C HIS A 10 2.04 -9.42 30.91
N LEU A 11 2.21 -8.15 31.28
CA LEU A 11 3.06 -7.18 30.56
C LEU A 11 3.95 -6.39 31.54
N GLU A 12 4.76 -7.05 32.36
CA GLU A 12 5.67 -6.34 33.28
C GLU A 12 6.84 -5.61 32.57
N GLU A 13 7.05 -5.78 31.25
CA GLU A 13 8.18 -5.15 30.53
C GLU A 13 7.82 -4.21 29.36
N LEU A 14 6.54 -4.06 28.99
CA LEU A 14 6.10 -3.24 27.83
C LEU A 14 5.52 -1.83 28.12
N PRO A 15 4.93 -1.51 29.30
CA PRO A 15 4.31 -0.20 29.54
C PRO A 15 5.28 0.99 29.47
N ASN A 16 6.52 0.81 29.93
CA ASN A 16 7.54 1.86 29.88
C ASN A 16 8.00 2.17 28.44
N PHE A 17 7.78 1.24 27.50
CA PHE A 17 8.24 1.35 26.12
C PHE A 17 7.26 2.10 25.20
N LEU A 18 5.94 1.92 25.39
CA LEU A 18 4.91 2.65 24.62
C LEU A 18 4.75 4.10 25.07
N THR A 19 5.07 4.40 26.33
CA THR A 19 4.98 5.76 26.89
C THR A 19 5.99 6.71 26.24
N SER A 20 7.15 6.19 25.79
CA SER A 20 8.18 6.96 25.07
C SER A 20 7.76 7.43 23.67
N ILE A 21 6.79 6.75 23.02
CA ILE A 21 6.24 7.17 21.72
C ILE A 21 5.27 8.33 21.91
N GLY A 22 4.47 8.33 22.99
CA GLY A 22 3.51 9.38 23.29
C GLY A 22 4.14 10.74 23.64
N THR A 23 5.40 10.76 24.08
CA THR A 23 6.13 12.00 24.41
C THR A 23 6.75 12.71 23.21
N LEU A 24 6.90 12.05 22.06
CA LEU A 24 7.51 12.64 20.85
C LEU A 24 6.52 13.35 19.92
N THR A 25 5.20 13.22 20.15
CA THR A 25 4.16 13.84 19.32
C THR A 25 3.72 15.23 19.81
N GLY A 26 4.43 15.81 20.78
CA GLY A 26 4.03 17.05 21.48
C GLY A 26 4.62 18.36 20.97
N ALA A 27 5.51 18.35 19.97
CA ALA A 27 6.15 19.56 19.48
C ALA A 27 6.16 19.60 17.95
N GLU A 28 5.25 20.39 17.37
CA GLU A 28 5.46 21.28 16.21
C GLU A 28 4.08 21.71 15.66
N ARG A 29 3.62 22.88 16.11
CA ARG A 29 2.58 23.69 15.44
C ARG A 29 3.21 25.04 15.11
N ALA A 30 3.69 25.19 13.88
CA ALA A 30 3.93 26.50 13.27
C ALA A 30 3.05 26.59 12.02
N THR A 31 2.03 27.44 12.13
CA THR A 31 1.07 27.75 11.08
C THR A 31 1.68 28.74 10.08
N GLU A 32 1.81 28.37 8.82
CA GLU A 32 1.95 29.32 7.72
C GLU A 32 0.78 29.19 6.75
N LYS A 33 -0.03 30.25 6.70
CA LYS A 33 -1.11 30.48 5.75
C LYS A 33 -0.51 31.15 4.52
N THR A 34 -0.61 30.54 3.34
CA THR A 34 -0.42 31.25 2.07
C THR A 34 -1.69 31.19 1.23
N SER A 35 -2.31 32.37 1.14
CA SER A 35 -3.46 32.72 0.34
C SER A 35 -3.12 32.75 -1.15
N TYR A 36 -3.81 31.95 -1.96
CA TYR A 36 -3.81 32.07 -3.42
C TYR A 36 -4.71 33.24 -3.86
N LYS A 37 -4.17 34.15 -4.67
CA LYS A 37 -4.93 35.07 -5.54
C LYS A 37 -4.47 34.87 -6.99
N PRO A 38 -5.37 34.79 -7.98
CA PRO A 38 -5.00 34.66 -9.38
C PRO A 38 -4.73 36.03 -9.99
N GLY A 39 -3.57 36.19 -10.64
CA GLY A 39 -3.21 37.36 -11.44
C GLY A 39 -3.32 37.03 -12.92
N THR A 40 -4.17 37.79 -13.61
CA THR A 40 -4.40 37.80 -15.04
C THR A 40 -3.28 38.53 -15.79
N SER A 41 -2.77 37.97 -16.88
CA SER A 41 -2.33 38.77 -18.04
C SER A 41 -2.36 37.95 -19.33
N SER A 42 -2.87 38.62 -20.35
CA SER A 42 -3.24 38.20 -21.69
C SER A 42 -2.07 38.21 -22.67
N VAL A 43 -1.97 37.23 -23.58
CA VAL A 43 -1.41 37.46 -24.94
C VAL A 43 -2.18 36.65 -25.97
N SER A 44 -2.50 37.33 -27.05
CA SER A 44 -3.37 37.04 -28.19
C SER A 44 -2.98 35.85 -29.06
N GLY A 45 -3.99 35.06 -29.46
CA GLY A 45 -3.92 34.12 -30.57
C GLY A 45 -4.31 34.75 -31.91
N ALA A 46 -3.63 34.34 -32.98
CA ALA A 46 -4.08 34.53 -34.36
C ALA A 46 -3.69 33.31 -35.21
N SER A 47 -4.73 32.56 -35.62
CA SER A 47 -4.67 31.42 -36.54
C SER A 47 -4.45 31.87 -37.99
N ARG A 48 -3.68 31.09 -38.79
CA ARG A 48 -3.91 31.03 -40.24
C ARG A 48 -3.45 29.72 -40.90
N LYS A 49 -4.43 29.02 -41.48
CA LYS A 49 -4.36 27.91 -42.45
C LYS A 49 -3.73 28.34 -43.79
N LYS A 50 -3.04 27.42 -44.49
CA LYS A 50 -2.98 27.27 -45.97
C LYS A 50 -2.40 25.88 -46.30
N ARG A 51 -3.20 24.92 -46.80
CA ARG A 51 -3.57 24.61 -48.21
C ARG A 51 -2.51 23.81 -48.98
N ALA A 52 -2.92 22.61 -49.40
CA ALA A 52 -2.23 21.65 -50.25
C ALA A 52 -2.21 22.06 -51.74
N ASN A 53 -1.27 21.48 -52.51
CA ASN A 53 -1.49 21.11 -53.90
C ASN A 53 -0.55 19.97 -54.33
N GLU A 54 -1.13 18.90 -54.86
CA GLU A 54 -0.51 17.74 -55.51
C GLU A 54 -0.20 18.05 -56.98
N THR A 55 0.82 17.42 -57.60
CA THR A 55 0.66 16.65 -58.86
C THR A 55 1.87 15.75 -59.22
N LYS A 56 1.62 14.44 -59.23
CA LYS A 56 2.01 13.31 -60.13
C LYS A 56 3.28 13.35 -61.02
N MET A 57 4.04 12.23 -61.05
CA MET A 57 3.98 11.19 -62.13
C MET A 57 4.95 10.00 -61.87
N ALA A 58 4.63 8.84 -62.46
CA ALA A 58 5.25 7.51 -62.26
C ALA A 58 5.83 6.90 -63.55
N VAL A 59 6.98 6.17 -63.43
CA VAL A 59 7.47 4.87 -64.01
C VAL A 59 7.31 4.61 -65.54
N PRO A 60 8.24 3.98 -66.36
CA PRO A 60 9.03 2.72 -66.19
C PRO A 60 10.41 2.68 -66.96
N PRO A 61 11.05 1.52 -67.33
CA PRO A 61 11.13 0.15 -66.79
C PRO A 61 12.56 -0.40 -66.53
N SER A 62 12.57 -1.58 -65.91
CA SER A 62 13.63 -2.60 -65.74
C SER A 62 14.26 -3.16 -67.03
N ILE A 63 15.56 -3.45 -67.01
CA ILE A 63 16.23 -4.40 -67.91
C ILE A 63 17.04 -5.42 -67.10
N LEU A 64 16.51 -6.64 -67.01
CA LEU A 64 17.22 -7.86 -66.64
C LEU A 64 18.06 -8.33 -67.84
N LYS A 65 19.33 -8.69 -67.61
CA LYS A 65 20.00 -9.72 -68.43
C LYS A 65 20.83 -10.66 -67.56
N LYS A 66 20.39 -11.92 -67.50
CA LYS A 66 21.05 -13.08 -66.88
C LYS A 66 22.27 -13.52 -67.67
N ARG A 67 23.35 -13.90 -66.96
CA ARG A 67 24.31 -15.01 -67.16
C ARG A 67 25.55 -14.67 -66.33
N GLY A 68 26.24 -15.54 -65.61
CA GLY A 68 26.24 -16.98 -65.41
C GLY A 68 27.43 -17.23 -64.47
N SER A 69 27.36 -18.31 -63.69
CA SER A 69 28.40 -18.81 -62.80
C SER A 69 29.81 -18.82 -63.43
N ASN A 70 30.81 -18.28 -62.73
CA ASN A 70 32.11 -18.93 -62.47
C ASN A 70 32.97 -18.13 -61.49
N ALA A 71 33.86 -18.87 -60.83
CA ALA A 71 34.54 -18.58 -59.59
C ALA A 71 35.74 -17.61 -59.68
N THR A 72 36.18 -17.19 -58.49
CA THR A 72 37.52 -16.71 -58.09
C THR A 72 38.05 -15.41 -58.68
N SER A 73 38.17 -14.37 -57.85
CA SER A 73 39.47 -13.81 -57.43
C SER A 73 39.29 -12.60 -56.50
N HIS A 74 40.21 -12.51 -55.53
CA HIS A 74 40.32 -11.50 -54.50
C HIS A 74 40.43 -10.06 -55.06
N ALA A 75 39.68 -9.14 -54.47
CA ALA A 75 40.07 -7.73 -54.36
C ALA A 75 39.44 -7.16 -53.08
N GLU A 76 40.28 -6.96 -52.07
CA GLU A 76 39.92 -6.33 -50.80
C GLU A 76 39.39 -4.92 -51.03
N SER A 77 38.13 -4.67 -50.69
CA SER A 77 37.67 -3.30 -50.46
C SER A 77 37.95 -2.96 -49.00
N ALA A 78 38.89 -2.04 -48.80
CA ALA A 78 39.24 -1.48 -47.50
C ALA A 78 38.00 -0.82 -46.87
N LYS A 79 37.27 -1.57 -46.05
CA LYS A 79 36.34 -0.99 -45.09
C LYS A 79 37.18 -0.29 -44.04
N VAL A 80 37.13 1.05 -44.03
CA VAL A 80 37.60 1.87 -42.91
C VAL A 80 36.71 1.55 -41.71
N GLY A 81 37.03 0.47 -41.00
CA GLY A 81 36.46 0.17 -39.71
C GLY A 81 37.16 1.04 -38.70
N PHE A 82 36.43 1.96 -38.05
CA PHE A 82 36.88 2.56 -36.80
C PHE A 82 37.07 1.41 -35.80
N ARG A 83 38.30 0.91 -35.63
CA ARG A 83 38.64 0.04 -34.50
C ARG A 83 38.61 0.93 -33.27
N LEU A 84 37.64 0.70 -32.39
CA LEU A 84 37.71 1.21 -31.02
C LEU A 84 39.05 0.76 -30.42
N PRO A 85 39.81 1.66 -29.75
CA PRO A 85 41.04 1.28 -29.06
C PRO A 85 40.74 0.14 -28.08
N SER A 86 41.66 -0.83 -27.97
CA SER A 86 41.51 -1.88 -26.96
C SER A 86 41.48 -1.24 -25.59
N ALA A 87 40.68 -1.76 -24.65
CA ALA A 87 40.60 -1.21 -23.30
C ALA A 87 41.98 -1.11 -22.65
N ASP A 88 42.92 -2.00 -22.98
CA ASP A 88 44.30 -1.98 -22.50
C ASP A 88 45.15 -0.82 -23.06
N GLU A 89 44.82 -0.29 -24.25
CA GLU A 89 45.56 0.79 -24.94
C GLU A 89 45.18 2.20 -24.46
N VAL A 90 44.17 2.34 -23.61
CA VAL A 90 43.71 3.64 -23.09
C VAL A 90 44.64 4.14 -21.98
N ASP A 91 45.28 5.29 -22.22
CA ASP A 91 46.02 6.04 -21.19
C ASP A 91 45.04 6.84 -20.32
N VAL A 92 44.74 6.29 -19.14
CA VAL A 92 43.74 6.82 -18.21
C VAL A 92 44.19 8.11 -17.56
N GLU A 93 45.47 8.26 -17.20
CA GLU A 93 45.99 9.46 -16.56
C GLU A 93 45.89 10.65 -17.52
N LYS A 94 46.38 10.46 -18.75
CA LYS A 94 46.29 11.47 -19.80
C LYS A 94 44.84 11.83 -20.12
N ALA A 95 43.96 10.84 -20.26
CA ALA A 95 42.55 11.08 -20.54
C ALA A 95 41.87 11.91 -19.42
N LEU A 96 42.10 11.60 -18.15
CA LEU A 96 41.50 12.33 -17.02
C LEU A 96 42.09 13.74 -16.86
N LEU A 97 43.40 13.92 -17.07
CA LEU A 97 44.05 15.23 -17.05
C LEU A 97 43.64 16.12 -18.24
N GLU A 98 43.31 15.53 -19.39
CA GLU A 98 42.76 16.25 -20.54
C GLU A 98 41.31 16.67 -20.30
N GLY A 99 40.52 15.81 -19.65
CA GLY A 99 39.13 16.10 -19.27
C GLY A 99 38.96 17.26 -18.29
N SER A 100 39.93 17.49 -17.40
CA SER A 100 39.87 18.57 -16.39
C SER A 100 40.16 19.97 -16.92
N LYS A 101 40.77 20.11 -18.11
CA LYS A 101 41.26 21.40 -18.66
C LYS A 101 40.28 22.18 -19.55
N CYS A 102 39.12 21.59 -19.89
CA CYS A 102 37.96 22.17 -20.61
C CYS A 102 38.19 22.89 -21.97
N SER A 103 37.61 22.32 -23.04
CA SER A 103 36.74 22.97 -24.07
C SER A 103 36.79 22.24 -25.44
N SER A 104 37.81 21.42 -25.70
CA SER A 104 37.84 20.47 -26.82
C SER A 104 37.67 19.05 -26.29
N MET A 105 36.66 18.33 -26.79
CA MET A 105 36.49 16.90 -26.59
C MET A 105 37.57 16.15 -27.38
N ASP A 106 38.81 16.17 -26.90
CA ASP A 106 39.94 15.53 -27.57
C ASP A 106 39.89 14.00 -27.44
N GLY A 107 40.54 13.33 -28.40
CA GLY A 107 40.34 11.92 -28.73
C GLY A 107 40.49 10.95 -27.55
N SER A 108 41.43 11.17 -26.63
CA SER A 108 41.73 10.23 -25.53
C SER A 108 40.58 10.12 -24.52
N TYR A 109 39.97 11.24 -24.13
CA TYR A 109 38.83 11.26 -23.21
C TYR A 109 37.58 10.66 -23.85
N ARG A 110 37.31 10.96 -25.13
CA ARG A 110 36.24 10.32 -25.91
C ARG A 110 36.46 8.82 -26.08
N ASN A 111 37.71 8.39 -26.27
CA ASN A 111 38.07 6.98 -26.39
C ASN A 111 37.85 6.23 -25.07
N LEU A 112 38.22 6.83 -23.93
CA LEU A 112 37.89 6.27 -22.62
C LEU A 112 36.38 6.09 -22.44
N LEU A 113 35.59 7.11 -22.79
CA LEU A 113 34.13 7.04 -22.72
C LEU A 113 33.52 6.02 -23.68
N SER A 114 34.06 5.89 -24.90
CA SER A 114 33.53 4.95 -25.90
C SER A 114 33.84 3.49 -25.53
N VAL A 115 35.03 3.22 -24.97
CA VAL A 115 35.39 1.92 -24.43
C VAL A 115 34.49 1.56 -23.25
N LEU A 116 34.29 2.47 -22.28
CA LEU A 116 33.41 2.23 -21.13
C LEU A 116 31.95 1.98 -21.53
N LYS A 117 31.47 2.61 -22.60
CA LYS A 117 30.11 2.40 -23.12
C LYS A 117 29.95 1.14 -23.96
N SER A 118 31.05 0.58 -24.47
CA SER A 118 30.97 -0.58 -25.36
C SER A 118 30.58 -1.84 -24.58
N GLU A 119 29.54 -2.53 -25.07
CA GLU A 119 29.06 -3.75 -24.44
C GLU A 119 29.97 -4.96 -24.72
N ASP A 120 30.78 -4.88 -25.79
CA ASP A 120 31.68 -5.93 -26.27
C ASP A 120 33.05 -5.96 -25.56
N THR A 121 33.31 -5.07 -24.58
CA THR A 121 34.57 -5.11 -23.84
C THR A 121 34.63 -6.36 -22.97
N ASP A 122 35.70 -7.14 -23.13
CA ASP A 122 36.00 -8.32 -22.31
C ASP A 122 36.09 -7.97 -20.81
N ASP A 123 35.57 -8.85 -19.95
CA ASP A 123 35.46 -8.61 -18.52
C ASP A 123 36.85 -8.44 -17.87
N ALA A 124 37.86 -9.19 -18.31
CA ALA A 124 39.21 -9.06 -17.78
C ALA A 124 39.85 -7.71 -18.18
N ALA A 125 39.61 -7.26 -19.40
CA ALA A 125 40.08 -5.97 -19.89
C ALA A 125 39.35 -4.80 -19.18
N LEU A 126 38.04 -4.92 -18.96
CA LEU A 126 37.26 -3.95 -18.21
C LEU A 126 37.71 -3.85 -16.74
N ALA A 127 37.98 -4.99 -16.08
CA ALA A 127 38.48 -5.00 -14.71
C ALA A 127 39.85 -4.30 -14.59
N ARG A 128 40.76 -4.51 -15.55
CA ARG A 128 42.05 -3.79 -15.62
C ARG A 128 41.87 -2.29 -15.86
N LEU A 129 40.92 -1.91 -16.71
CA LEU A 129 40.58 -0.50 -16.95
C LEU A 129 40.03 0.16 -15.67
N LEU A 130 39.06 -0.45 -15.00
CA LEU A 130 38.51 0.05 -13.73
C LEU A 130 39.59 0.19 -12.65
N ARG A 131 40.55 -0.74 -12.59
CA ARG A 131 41.71 -0.64 -11.69
C ARG A 131 42.58 0.58 -11.99
N ARG A 132 42.87 0.84 -13.26
CA ARG A 132 43.63 2.02 -13.67
C ARG A 132 42.89 3.32 -13.37
N ILE A 133 41.57 3.35 -13.57
CA ILE A 133 40.72 4.49 -13.18
C ILE A 133 40.75 4.70 -11.66
N LYS A 134 40.61 3.64 -10.87
CA LYS A 134 40.69 3.70 -9.40
C LYS A 134 42.01 4.30 -8.91
N ASN A 135 43.14 3.92 -9.51
CA ASN A 135 44.46 4.46 -9.14
C ASN A 135 44.58 5.97 -9.41
N HIS A 136 43.74 6.52 -10.29
CA HIS A 136 43.71 7.94 -10.65
C HIS A 136 42.39 8.61 -10.24
N ALA A 137 41.64 8.03 -9.28
CA ALA A 137 40.33 8.53 -8.88
C ALA A 137 40.36 9.98 -8.36
N GLN A 138 41.50 10.42 -7.83
CA GLN A 138 41.76 11.80 -7.41
C GLN A 138 41.67 12.84 -8.55
N LEU A 139 41.78 12.42 -9.81
CA LEU A 139 41.68 13.29 -10.99
C LEU A 139 40.22 13.42 -11.47
N ILE A 140 39.29 12.65 -10.90
CA ILE A 140 37.86 12.70 -11.24
C ILE A 140 37.20 13.83 -10.44
N GLU A 141 37.45 15.06 -10.87
CA GLU A 141 36.90 16.25 -10.25
C GLU A 141 35.51 16.61 -10.82
N ARG A 142 34.83 17.58 -10.20
CA ARG A 142 33.46 18.04 -10.51
C ARG A 142 33.23 18.42 -11.98
N HIS A 143 34.29 18.78 -12.71
CA HIS A 143 34.26 19.18 -14.11
C HIS A 143 34.39 18.00 -15.11
N SER A 144 34.66 16.78 -14.62
CA SER A 144 34.78 15.53 -15.39
C SER A 144 33.62 14.55 -15.12
N ASP A 145 32.40 15.11 -14.99
CA ASP A 145 31.18 14.36 -14.65
C ASP A 145 30.90 13.19 -15.59
N GLN A 146 31.24 13.29 -16.88
CA GLN A 146 30.85 12.30 -17.88
C GLN A 146 31.50 10.93 -17.67
N VAL A 147 32.74 10.86 -17.18
CA VAL A 147 33.39 9.58 -16.87
C VAL A 147 32.71 8.97 -15.65
N ALA A 148 32.51 9.74 -14.58
CA ALA A 148 31.80 9.27 -13.39
C ALA A 148 30.38 8.80 -13.74
N GLU A 149 29.62 9.57 -14.51
CA GLU A 149 28.29 9.18 -14.98
C GLU A 149 28.29 7.91 -15.83
N THR A 150 29.26 7.78 -16.74
CA THR A 150 29.35 6.60 -17.61
C THR A 150 29.71 5.36 -16.80
N LEU A 151 30.61 5.49 -15.81
CA LEU A 151 30.95 4.42 -14.87
C LEU A 151 29.73 3.99 -14.06
N LEU A 152 28.96 4.95 -13.54
CA LEU A 152 27.76 4.68 -12.76
C LEU A 152 26.60 4.06 -13.57
N LYS A 153 26.61 4.21 -14.90
CA LYS A 153 25.63 3.64 -15.83
C LYS A 153 26.04 2.26 -16.39
N LEU A 154 27.15 1.68 -15.92
CA LEU A 154 27.58 0.35 -16.35
C LEU A 154 26.55 -0.72 -15.97
N LYS A 155 26.29 -1.67 -16.89
CA LYS A 155 25.43 -2.84 -16.66
C LYS A 155 26.13 -3.91 -15.82
N VAL A 156 26.46 -3.56 -14.58
CA VAL A 156 27.31 -4.37 -13.69
C VAL A 156 26.71 -5.74 -13.36
N LEU A 157 25.38 -5.89 -13.41
CA LEU A 157 24.69 -7.16 -13.18
C LEU A 157 24.99 -8.24 -14.25
N ARG A 158 25.38 -7.85 -15.47
CA ARG A 158 25.74 -8.77 -16.56
C ARG A 158 27.22 -9.14 -16.60
N ARG A 159 28.06 -8.53 -15.76
CA ARG A 159 29.53 -8.66 -15.78
C ARG A 159 30.03 -9.65 -14.73
N GLY A 160 31.23 -10.19 -14.89
CA GLY A 160 31.90 -11.12 -13.97
C GLY A 160 32.13 -10.57 -12.56
N ALA A 161 32.50 -11.45 -11.62
CA ALA A 161 32.70 -11.08 -10.21
C ALA A 161 33.81 -10.03 -10.03
N ASP A 162 34.92 -10.18 -10.75
CA ASP A 162 36.07 -9.27 -10.70
C ASP A 162 35.71 -7.83 -11.11
N VAL A 163 34.86 -7.67 -12.13
CA VAL A 163 34.41 -6.34 -12.60
C VAL A 163 33.55 -5.67 -11.52
N MET A 164 32.61 -6.41 -10.91
CA MET A 164 31.76 -5.91 -9.83
C MET A 164 32.57 -5.53 -8.59
N GLU A 165 33.57 -6.34 -8.22
CA GLU A 165 34.45 -6.04 -7.08
C GLU A 165 35.27 -4.76 -7.34
N MET A 166 35.84 -4.62 -8.54
CA MET A 166 36.59 -3.42 -8.91
C MET A 166 35.70 -2.18 -8.99
N PHE A 167 34.47 -2.33 -9.50
CA PHE A 167 33.46 -1.27 -9.51
C PHE A 167 33.10 -0.83 -8.09
N ALA A 168 32.84 -1.78 -7.18
CA ALA A 168 32.53 -1.50 -5.78
C ALA A 168 33.65 -0.69 -5.10
N LYS A 169 34.90 -1.12 -5.27
CA LYS A 169 36.08 -0.42 -4.72
C LYS A 169 36.23 0.99 -5.30
N LEU A 170 36.06 1.14 -6.61
CA LEU A 170 36.16 2.44 -7.28
C LEU A 170 35.10 3.43 -6.79
N VAL A 171 33.84 2.97 -6.66
CA VAL A 171 32.72 3.79 -6.20
C VAL A 171 32.91 4.24 -4.75
N CYS A 172 33.38 3.36 -3.87
CA CYS A 172 33.72 3.73 -2.49
C CYS A 172 34.83 4.79 -2.45
N ASP A 173 35.92 4.59 -3.19
CA ASP A 173 37.02 5.56 -3.27
C ASP A 173 36.54 6.92 -3.79
N LEU A 174 35.67 6.93 -4.82
CA LEU A 174 35.12 8.16 -5.41
C LEU A 174 34.34 8.98 -4.38
N VAL A 175 33.49 8.33 -3.58
CA VAL A 175 32.71 9.00 -2.52
C VAL A 175 33.61 9.50 -1.39
N CYS A 176 34.65 8.74 -1.04
CA CYS A 176 35.57 9.11 0.03
C CYS A 176 36.47 10.29 -0.35
N LEU A 177 36.93 10.33 -1.61
CA LEU A 177 37.72 11.45 -2.13
C LEU A 177 36.85 12.69 -2.38
N HIS A 178 35.63 12.48 -2.89
CA HIS A 178 34.75 13.55 -3.34
C HIS A 178 33.29 13.29 -2.89
N PRO A 179 32.91 13.74 -1.67
CA PRO A 179 31.58 13.51 -1.10
C PRO A 179 30.39 13.98 -1.95
N PHE A 180 30.62 14.92 -2.89
CA PHE A 180 29.62 15.37 -3.88
C PHE A 180 29.03 14.22 -4.72
N PHE A 181 29.81 13.17 -5.00
CA PHE A 181 29.32 12.03 -5.78
C PHE A 181 28.40 11.09 -4.99
N LEU A 182 28.26 11.26 -3.66
CA LEU A 182 27.42 10.41 -2.83
C LEU A 182 25.99 10.30 -3.38
N HIS A 183 25.35 11.42 -3.72
CA HIS A 183 24.02 11.43 -4.31
C HIS A 183 23.97 10.62 -5.62
N HIS A 184 24.91 10.88 -6.53
CA HIS A 184 24.99 10.20 -7.83
C HIS A 184 25.19 8.69 -7.69
N VAL A 185 26.04 8.27 -6.75
CA VAL A 185 26.30 6.86 -6.44
C VAL A 185 25.06 6.17 -5.90
N ILE A 186 24.39 6.79 -4.93
CA ILE A 186 23.14 6.24 -4.39
C ILE A 186 22.10 6.09 -5.50
N THR A 187 21.87 7.15 -6.30
CA THR A 187 20.94 7.13 -7.43
C THR A 187 21.27 6.03 -8.44
N ALA A 188 22.55 5.83 -8.74
CA ALA A 188 23.01 4.80 -9.66
C ALA A 188 22.72 3.38 -9.12
N VAL A 189 23.04 3.11 -7.85
CA VAL A 189 22.78 1.79 -7.24
C VAL A 189 21.28 1.52 -7.13
N LEU A 190 20.47 2.51 -6.77
CA LEU A 190 19.00 2.37 -6.79
C LEU A 190 18.47 2.12 -8.21
N GLY A 191 19.05 2.80 -9.21
CA GLY A 191 18.76 2.57 -10.62
C GLY A 191 19.12 1.14 -11.09
N ILE A 192 20.21 0.57 -10.57
CA ILE A 192 20.59 -0.83 -10.84
C ILE A 192 19.54 -1.78 -10.27
N PHE A 193 19.05 -1.57 -9.04
CA PHE A 193 17.98 -2.39 -8.44
C PHE A 193 16.65 -2.30 -9.19
N MET A 194 16.39 -1.19 -9.89
CA MET A 194 15.21 -1.01 -10.74
C MET A 194 15.41 -1.40 -12.21
N SER A 195 16.61 -1.88 -12.58
CA SER A 195 16.90 -2.20 -13.97
C SER A 195 16.13 -3.45 -14.43
N PRO A 196 15.86 -3.60 -15.74
CA PRO A 196 15.30 -4.85 -16.27
C PRO A 196 16.16 -6.07 -15.95
N ASP A 197 17.50 -5.88 -15.91
CA ASP A 197 18.46 -6.93 -15.58
C ASP A 197 18.33 -7.43 -14.14
N ALA A 198 17.91 -6.58 -13.20
CA ALA A 198 17.67 -6.98 -11.80
C ALA A 198 16.51 -7.96 -11.63
N VAL A 199 15.63 -8.03 -12.63
CA VAL A 199 14.42 -8.86 -12.61
C VAL A 199 14.46 -9.96 -13.68
N SER A 200 15.43 -9.91 -14.61
CA SER A 200 15.55 -10.85 -15.72
C SER A 200 15.81 -12.28 -15.26
N ASP A 201 15.00 -13.22 -15.75
CA ASP A 201 15.17 -14.66 -15.52
C ASP A 201 16.36 -15.26 -16.25
N GLU A 202 17.00 -14.52 -17.16
CA GLU A 202 18.26 -14.92 -17.81
C GLU A 202 19.40 -15.09 -16.80
N ILE A 203 19.36 -14.34 -15.68
CA ILE A 203 20.36 -14.43 -14.61
C ILE A 203 19.86 -15.41 -13.54
N PRO A 204 20.59 -16.51 -13.26
CA PRO A 204 20.21 -17.44 -12.20
C PRO A 204 20.02 -16.74 -10.85
N ALA A 205 18.98 -17.13 -10.12
CA ALA A 205 18.61 -16.49 -8.86
C ALA A 205 19.74 -16.50 -7.80
N SER A 206 20.57 -17.55 -7.78
CA SER A 206 21.74 -17.65 -6.89
C SER A 206 22.79 -16.58 -7.21
N GLN A 207 23.13 -16.45 -8.50
CA GLN A 207 24.10 -15.46 -8.95
C GLN A 207 23.55 -14.04 -8.74
N ARG A 208 22.28 -13.81 -9.03
CA ARG A 208 21.61 -12.51 -8.80
C ARG A 208 21.70 -12.08 -7.33
N ARG A 209 21.44 -13.00 -6.39
CA ARG A 209 21.56 -12.75 -4.96
C ARG A 209 22.99 -12.37 -4.57
N GLU A 210 23.98 -13.11 -5.05
CA GLU A 210 25.40 -12.79 -4.82
C GLU A 210 25.77 -11.38 -5.33
N ARG A 211 25.26 -10.99 -6.50
CA ARG A 211 25.48 -9.63 -7.03
C ARG A 211 24.81 -8.55 -6.18
N PHE A 212 23.60 -8.79 -5.69
CA PHE A 212 22.95 -7.87 -4.75
C PHE A 212 23.70 -7.77 -3.43
N ASP A 213 24.22 -8.87 -2.90
CA ASP A 213 25.05 -8.86 -1.68
C ASP A 213 26.32 -8.01 -1.86
N GLN A 214 26.97 -8.08 -3.03
CA GLN A 214 28.10 -7.22 -3.38
C GLN A 214 27.71 -5.73 -3.43
N LEU A 215 26.55 -5.39 -4.03
CA LEU A 215 26.03 -4.02 -4.05
C LEU A 215 25.65 -3.52 -2.65
N HIS A 216 25.06 -4.36 -1.81
CA HIS A 216 24.82 -4.04 -0.40
C HIS A 216 26.14 -3.85 0.37
N GLY A 217 27.20 -4.57 -0.01
CA GLY A 217 28.56 -4.36 0.49
C GLY A 217 29.06 -2.92 0.26
N ILE A 218 28.76 -2.32 -0.91
CA ILE A 218 29.07 -0.91 -1.20
C ILE A 218 28.38 0.01 -0.19
N PHE A 219 27.07 -0.16 0.03
CA PHE A 219 26.34 0.65 1.00
C PHE A 219 26.89 0.51 2.42
N ARG A 220 27.20 -0.71 2.86
CA ARG A 220 27.77 -0.94 4.20
C ARG A 220 29.10 -0.22 4.37
N GLU A 221 29.97 -0.27 3.36
CA GLU A 221 31.26 0.41 3.43
C GLU A 221 31.10 1.93 3.37
N ILE A 222 30.24 2.47 2.51
CA ILE A 222 29.93 3.90 2.46
C ILE A 222 29.36 4.38 3.80
N PHE A 223 28.43 3.65 4.42
CA PHE A 223 27.83 4.04 5.69
C PHE A 223 28.83 3.97 6.86
N ARG A 224 29.82 3.07 6.77
CA ARG A 224 30.94 3.01 7.72
C ARG A 224 31.86 4.22 7.60
N LEU A 225 32.10 4.71 6.39
CA LEU A 225 33.03 5.80 6.11
C LEU A 225 32.39 7.20 6.20
N VAL A 226 31.11 7.32 5.86
CA VAL A 226 30.36 8.58 5.78
C VAL A 226 29.11 8.49 6.68
N PRO A 227 29.15 9.05 7.91
CA PRO A 227 28.04 8.94 8.87
C PRO A 227 26.72 9.58 8.39
N THR A 228 26.78 10.56 7.50
CA THR A 228 25.60 11.24 6.94
C THR A 228 24.96 10.48 5.77
N ALA A 229 25.62 9.44 5.24
CA ALA A 229 25.15 8.73 4.05
C ALA A 229 23.81 8.00 4.23
N PRO A 230 23.48 7.40 5.40
CA PRO A 230 22.15 6.83 5.62
C PRO A 230 21.01 7.86 5.51
N LEU A 231 21.20 9.09 6.01
CA LEU A 231 20.23 10.18 5.88
C LEU A 231 20.08 10.59 4.41
N SER A 232 21.20 10.74 3.71
CA SER A 232 21.19 11.02 2.28
C SER A 232 20.50 9.92 1.48
N LEU A 233 20.69 8.64 1.82
CA LEU A 233 19.99 7.52 1.17
C LEU A 233 18.48 7.69 1.23
N VAL A 234 17.91 7.98 2.39
CA VAL A 234 16.45 8.15 2.54
C VAL A 234 15.96 9.31 1.66
N SER A 235 16.68 10.43 1.64
CA SER A 235 16.35 11.58 0.78
C SER A 235 16.43 11.22 -0.70
N VAL A 236 17.53 10.60 -1.16
CA VAL A 236 17.71 10.24 -2.57
C VAL A 236 16.68 9.18 -3.00
N ALA A 237 16.35 8.23 -2.13
CA ALA A 237 15.32 7.24 -2.40
C ALA A 237 13.94 7.89 -2.55
N ALA A 238 13.64 8.95 -1.80
CA ALA A 238 12.38 9.68 -1.94
C ALA A 238 12.23 10.35 -3.32
N ASP A 239 13.33 10.91 -3.83
CA ASP A 239 13.41 11.61 -5.12
C ASP A 239 13.46 10.63 -6.31
N THR A 240 14.12 9.49 -6.15
CA THR A 240 14.38 8.52 -7.24
C THR A 240 13.27 7.47 -7.38
N PHE A 241 12.32 7.42 -6.44
CA PHE A 241 11.28 6.39 -6.42
C PHE A 241 10.47 6.37 -7.74
N PRO A 242 10.16 5.18 -8.30
CA PRO A 242 9.44 5.06 -9.55
C PRO A 242 8.08 5.76 -9.55
N TYR A 243 7.67 6.24 -10.72
CA TYR A 243 6.28 6.58 -10.99
C TYR A 243 5.37 5.37 -10.83
N LEU A 244 4.12 5.63 -10.42
CA LEU A 244 3.11 4.62 -10.08
C LEU A 244 2.93 3.53 -11.17
N ASN A 245 3.02 3.91 -12.43
CA ASN A 245 2.78 3.04 -13.59
C ASN A 245 3.96 2.17 -14.03
N ARG A 246 5.13 2.29 -13.37
CA ARG A 246 6.30 1.48 -13.71
C ARG A 246 6.04 0.01 -13.40
N ALA A 247 6.69 -0.90 -14.12
CA ALA A 247 6.48 -2.34 -13.95
C ALA A 247 6.58 -2.78 -12.48
N GLY A 248 5.54 -3.42 -11.97
CA GLY A 248 5.42 -3.75 -10.54
C GLY A 248 6.55 -4.63 -10.02
N VAL A 249 7.11 -5.49 -10.87
CA VAL A 249 8.26 -6.35 -10.51
C VAL A 249 9.53 -5.54 -10.22
N GLN A 250 9.77 -4.46 -10.95
CA GLN A 250 10.90 -3.56 -10.72
C GLN A 250 10.69 -2.76 -9.43
N GLN A 251 9.46 -2.30 -9.18
CA GLN A 251 9.12 -1.58 -7.95
C GLN A 251 9.29 -2.48 -6.73
N ALA A 252 8.79 -3.71 -6.80
CA ALA A 252 8.94 -4.70 -5.74
C ALA A 252 10.42 -5.06 -5.50
N CYS A 253 11.22 -5.22 -6.57
CA CYS A 253 12.66 -5.46 -6.42
C CYS A 253 13.35 -4.33 -5.64
N LEU A 254 13.09 -3.07 -6.01
CA LEU A 254 13.62 -1.91 -5.31
C LEU A 254 13.19 -1.87 -3.84
N VAL A 255 11.90 -2.06 -3.56
CA VAL A 255 11.37 -2.09 -2.19
C VAL A 255 12.04 -3.19 -1.38
N GLY A 256 12.17 -4.39 -1.94
CA GLY A 256 12.86 -5.51 -1.31
C GLY A 256 14.33 -5.20 -0.97
N GLN A 257 15.06 -4.58 -1.90
CA GLN A 257 16.45 -4.18 -1.62
C GLN A 257 16.51 -3.07 -0.57
N LEU A 258 15.63 -2.07 -0.60
CA LEU A 258 15.58 -1.01 0.41
C LEU A 258 15.19 -1.55 1.81
N LEU A 259 14.32 -2.55 1.89
CA LEU A 259 14.02 -3.28 3.14
C LEU A 259 15.24 -4.07 3.63
N THR A 260 16.05 -4.64 2.73
CA THR A 260 17.35 -5.20 3.11
C THR A 260 18.28 -4.12 3.67
N VAL A 261 18.30 -2.91 3.07
CA VAL A 261 19.05 -1.77 3.64
C VAL A 261 18.59 -1.45 5.05
N ALA A 262 17.27 -1.37 5.26
CA ALA A 262 16.65 -1.10 6.56
C ALA A 262 17.14 -2.05 7.68
N SER A 263 17.58 -3.25 7.32
CA SER A 263 18.11 -4.25 8.27
C SER A 263 19.47 -3.86 8.89
N TYR A 264 20.26 -3.02 8.22
CA TYR A 264 21.60 -2.63 8.67
C TYR A 264 21.80 -1.11 8.87
N ILE A 265 20.72 -0.33 8.85
CA ILE A 265 20.69 1.09 9.25
C ILE A 265 19.64 1.34 10.34
N PRO A 266 19.81 0.78 11.56
CA PRO A 266 18.77 0.82 12.60
C PRO A 266 18.31 2.25 12.97
N ASP A 267 19.21 3.23 12.90
CA ASP A 267 18.93 4.63 13.28
C ASP A 267 18.05 5.37 12.27
N GLN A 268 18.06 4.97 11.00
CA GLN A 268 17.28 5.58 9.90
C GLN A 268 16.19 4.65 9.36
N ARG A 269 16.05 3.48 9.98
CA ARG A 269 15.06 2.47 9.61
C ARG A 269 13.63 3.00 9.72
N PRO A 270 13.21 3.72 10.78
CA PRO A 270 11.84 4.23 10.87
C PRO A 270 11.48 5.18 9.72
N GLU A 271 12.39 6.06 9.34
CA GLU A 271 12.22 7.04 8.25
C GLU A 271 12.14 6.33 6.90
N LEU A 272 13.01 5.35 6.65
CA LEU A 272 12.97 4.55 5.43
C LEU A 272 11.67 3.73 5.34
N LEU A 273 11.25 3.07 6.42
CA LEU A 273 9.99 2.32 6.44
C LEU A 273 8.78 3.22 6.23
N GLN A 274 8.78 4.44 6.80
CA GLN A 274 7.74 5.45 6.53
C GLN A 274 7.72 5.83 5.04
N LEU A 275 8.87 6.09 4.42
CA LEU A 275 8.95 6.40 3.00
C LEU A 275 8.38 5.25 2.15
N LEU A 276 8.82 4.01 2.39
CA LEU A 276 8.37 2.85 1.63
C LEU A 276 6.87 2.59 1.80
N ALA A 277 6.38 2.68 3.04
CA ALA A 277 4.96 2.53 3.34
C ALA A 277 4.13 3.67 2.71
N TYR A 278 4.62 4.91 2.72
CA TYR A 278 3.95 6.01 2.05
C TYR A 278 3.84 5.78 0.54
N LYS A 279 4.90 5.29 -0.12
CA LYS A 279 4.86 4.96 -1.55
C LYS A 279 3.91 3.79 -1.84
N ALA A 280 3.86 2.76 -0.98
CA ALA A 280 2.89 1.68 -1.10
C ALA A 280 1.44 2.17 -0.88
N LEU A 281 1.23 3.09 0.06
CA LEU A 281 -0.07 3.73 0.31
C LEU A 281 -0.56 4.50 -0.93
N GLN A 282 0.34 5.20 -1.63
CA GLN A 282 -0.03 5.88 -2.87
C GLN A 282 -0.58 4.88 -3.90
N ILE A 283 -0.02 3.68 -4.00
CA ILE A 283 -0.58 2.64 -4.88
C ILE A 283 -1.93 2.18 -4.38
N ASP A 284 -2.04 1.87 -3.08
CA ASP A 284 -3.28 1.40 -2.42
C ASP A 284 -4.46 2.36 -2.64
N LEU A 285 -4.23 3.68 -2.53
CA LEU A 285 -5.27 4.70 -2.73
C LEU A 285 -5.72 4.85 -4.19
N HIS A 286 -4.91 4.41 -5.16
CA HIS A 286 -5.25 4.45 -6.59
C HIS A 286 -5.83 3.11 -7.10
N CYS A 287 -6.07 2.15 -6.21
CA CYS A 287 -6.77 0.90 -6.52
C CYS A 287 -7.86 0.63 -5.45
N PRO A 288 -9.01 1.34 -5.50
CA PRO A 288 -10.10 1.08 -4.57
C PRO A 288 -10.63 -0.36 -4.75
N LYS A 289 -11.26 -0.88 -3.70
CA LYS A 289 -11.70 -2.28 -3.64
C LYS A 289 -12.65 -2.65 -4.78
N ASP A 290 -13.59 -1.77 -5.10
CA ASP A 290 -14.61 -2.00 -6.12
C ASP A 290 -13.96 -2.20 -7.50
N ASP A 291 -13.03 -1.34 -7.89
CA ASP A 291 -12.27 -1.46 -9.15
C ASP A 291 -11.43 -2.75 -9.23
N ILE A 292 -10.87 -3.21 -8.09
CA ILE A 292 -10.15 -4.49 -8.04
C ILE A 292 -11.12 -5.63 -8.30
N GLN A 293 -12.28 -5.62 -7.66
CA GLN A 293 -13.26 -6.70 -7.79
C GLN A 293 -13.88 -6.75 -9.18
N GLU A 294 -14.26 -5.60 -9.74
CA GLU A 294 -14.75 -5.49 -11.12
C GLU A 294 -13.74 -6.08 -12.11
N ALA A 295 -12.47 -5.66 -12.02
CA ALA A 295 -11.41 -6.20 -12.88
C ALA A 295 -11.13 -7.69 -12.69
N GLU A 296 -11.43 -8.26 -11.53
CA GLU A 296 -11.30 -9.70 -11.28
C GLU A 296 -12.52 -10.49 -11.79
N GLU A 297 -13.74 -9.92 -11.72
CA GLU A 297 -15.00 -10.53 -12.15
C GLU A 297 -15.23 -10.46 -13.69
N GLU A 298 -14.89 -9.35 -14.36
CA GLU A 298 -15.18 -9.13 -15.79
C GLU A 298 -14.56 -10.18 -16.72
N ASP A 299 -13.33 -10.61 -16.45
CA ASP A 299 -12.61 -11.58 -17.30
C ASP A 299 -13.08 -13.04 -17.06
N ASP A 300 -13.78 -13.35 -15.95
CA ASP A 300 -14.29 -14.72 -15.71
C ASP A 300 -15.54 -15.01 -16.58
N GLU A 301 -16.23 -13.97 -17.10
CA GLU A 301 -17.34 -14.11 -18.04
C GLU A 301 -16.88 -14.24 -19.51
N GLU A 302 -15.67 -13.75 -19.86
CA GLU A 302 -15.09 -13.89 -21.20
C GLU A 302 -14.43 -15.27 -21.42
N ASP A 303 -13.79 -15.84 -20.39
CA ASP A 303 -13.16 -17.18 -20.48
C ASP A 303 -14.20 -18.32 -20.60
N ASP A 304 -15.45 -18.12 -20.15
CA ASP A 304 -16.53 -19.13 -20.24
C ASP A 304 -17.38 -19.02 -21.54
N MET A 305 -17.19 -17.98 -22.37
CA MET A 305 -17.95 -17.77 -23.62
C MET A 305 -17.14 -17.85 -24.92
N GLU A 306 -15.82 -18.11 -24.88
CA GLU A 306 -15.00 -18.28 -26.10
C GLU A 306 -14.55 -19.74 -26.35
N THR A 307 -15.43 -20.71 -26.08
CA THR A 307 -15.31 -22.07 -26.62
C THR A 307 -16.35 -22.34 -27.72
N ASP A 308 -16.50 -21.43 -28.69
CA ASP A 308 -17.33 -21.65 -29.89
C ASP A 308 -16.46 -21.78 -31.15
N VAL A 309 -15.99 -23.00 -31.36
CA VAL A 309 -15.95 -23.75 -32.62
C VAL A 309 -16.12 -22.90 -33.92
N PHE A 310 -14.99 -22.69 -34.64
CA PHE A 310 -14.77 -22.18 -36.02
C PHE A 310 -14.27 -20.72 -36.19
N ALA A 311 -12.94 -20.57 -36.37
CA ALA A 311 -12.37 -19.48 -37.18
C ALA A 311 -11.16 -19.96 -37.99
N MET A 312 -11.26 -19.84 -39.30
CA MET A 312 -10.32 -20.24 -40.34
C MET A 312 -9.20 -19.20 -40.50
N ASP A 313 -7.96 -19.67 -40.69
CA ASP A 313 -6.72 -18.95 -40.99
C ASP A 313 -6.79 -17.44 -41.32
N GLN A 314 -6.23 -16.61 -40.43
CA GLN A 314 -5.59 -15.36 -40.85
C GLN A 314 -4.38 -15.02 -39.97
N ASP A 315 -3.21 -15.07 -40.60
CA ASP A 315 -1.91 -14.66 -40.07
C ASP A 315 -1.97 -13.27 -39.41
N THR A 316 -2.11 -13.25 -38.09
CA THR A 316 -1.80 -12.10 -37.25
C THR A 316 -0.89 -12.58 -36.13
N LYS A 317 0.28 -11.95 -36.03
CA LYS A 317 1.38 -12.32 -35.13
C LYS A 317 0.85 -12.52 -33.71
N SER A 318 0.80 -13.78 -33.30
CA SER A 318 0.51 -14.23 -31.95
C SER A 318 1.37 -13.46 -30.95
N LYS A 319 0.71 -12.65 -30.09
CA LYS A 319 1.28 -12.40 -28.77
C LYS A 319 1.41 -13.77 -28.12
N PRO A 320 2.57 -14.16 -27.58
CA PRO A 320 2.68 -15.44 -26.90
C PRO A 320 1.66 -15.44 -25.78
N ASN A 321 0.82 -16.47 -25.74
CA ASN A 321 -0.11 -16.73 -24.67
C ASN A 321 0.74 -17.06 -23.43
N VAL A 322 1.16 -16.04 -22.69
CA VAL A 322 1.85 -16.23 -21.41
C VAL A 322 0.75 -16.60 -20.44
N GLU A 323 0.65 -17.88 -20.10
CA GLU A 323 -0.21 -18.35 -19.01
C GLU A 323 0.09 -17.48 -17.78
N ARG A 324 -0.87 -16.61 -17.41
CA ARG A 324 -0.74 -15.76 -16.23
C ARG A 324 -0.63 -16.67 -15.01
N SER A 325 0.27 -16.34 -14.09
CA SER A 325 0.38 -17.13 -12.86
C SER A 325 -0.94 -17.00 -12.07
N PRO A 326 -1.42 -18.07 -11.41
CA PRO A 326 -2.69 -18.02 -10.66
C PRO A 326 -2.69 -16.97 -9.53
N ASP A 327 -1.50 -16.59 -9.06
CA ASP A 327 -1.29 -15.57 -8.01
C ASP A 327 -1.15 -14.14 -8.57
N GLU A 328 -1.31 -13.92 -9.88
CA GLU A 328 -1.24 -12.59 -10.49
C GLU A 328 -2.61 -11.88 -10.41
N MET A 329 -2.60 -10.62 -10.00
CA MET A 329 -3.82 -9.80 -10.04
C MET A 329 -4.07 -9.34 -11.49
N LYS A 330 -5.32 -9.37 -11.93
CA LYS A 330 -5.75 -8.82 -13.23
C LYS A 330 -5.62 -7.29 -13.23
N HIS A 331 -5.97 -6.64 -12.11
CA HIS A 331 -5.79 -5.20 -11.94
C HIS A 331 -4.30 -4.82 -11.77
N LYS A 332 -3.73 -4.09 -12.73
CA LYS A 332 -2.27 -3.80 -12.82
C LYS A 332 -1.66 -3.13 -11.57
N LEU A 333 -2.36 -2.14 -11.01
CA LEU A 333 -1.87 -1.46 -9.79
C LEU A 333 -2.04 -2.37 -8.56
N ALA A 334 -3.05 -3.23 -8.55
CA ALA A 334 -3.23 -4.19 -7.47
C ALA A 334 -2.13 -5.26 -7.52
N ASP A 335 -1.74 -5.75 -8.71
CA ASP A 335 -0.61 -6.68 -8.86
C ASP A 335 0.70 -6.02 -8.38
N THR A 336 0.89 -4.75 -8.72
CA THR A 336 2.05 -3.97 -8.28
C THR A 336 2.07 -3.84 -6.76
N LEU A 337 0.94 -3.49 -6.14
CA LEU A 337 0.80 -3.40 -4.68
C LEU A 337 1.05 -4.75 -4.02
N ASP A 338 0.50 -5.83 -4.58
CA ASP A 338 0.62 -7.19 -4.05
C ASP A 338 2.08 -7.65 -4.01
N ARG A 339 2.82 -7.44 -5.11
CA ARG A 339 4.28 -7.72 -5.16
C ARG A 339 5.08 -6.87 -4.18
N VAL A 340 4.72 -5.59 -4.03
CA VAL A 340 5.38 -4.67 -3.08
C VAL A 340 5.13 -5.10 -1.64
N LEU A 341 3.88 -5.39 -1.28
CA LEU A 341 3.50 -5.84 0.06
C LEU A 341 4.12 -7.20 0.39
N GLU A 342 4.30 -8.10 -0.59
CA GLU A 342 5.02 -9.36 -0.36
C GLU A 342 6.43 -9.12 0.18
N GLN A 343 7.13 -8.07 -0.28
CA GLN A 343 8.46 -7.73 0.25
C GLN A 343 8.40 -7.30 1.72
N PHE A 344 7.36 -6.57 2.14
CA PHE A 344 7.16 -6.22 3.54
C PHE A 344 6.91 -7.45 4.41
N TYR A 345 6.08 -8.40 3.97
CA TYR A 345 5.85 -9.64 4.71
C TYR A 345 7.12 -10.49 4.82
N LEU A 346 7.88 -10.63 3.72
CA LEU A 346 9.17 -11.32 3.72
C LEU A 346 10.17 -10.67 4.68
N TYR A 347 10.25 -9.34 4.66
CA TYR A 347 11.08 -8.57 5.59
C TYR A 347 10.68 -8.81 7.05
N ILE A 348 9.39 -8.69 7.39
CA ILE A 348 8.89 -8.94 8.76
C ILE A 348 9.26 -10.36 9.21
N ARG A 349 9.01 -11.35 8.35
CA ARG A 349 9.30 -12.76 8.63
C ARG A 349 10.79 -13.00 8.89
N GLN A 350 11.65 -12.39 8.06
CA GLN A 350 13.10 -12.48 8.19
C GLN A 350 13.61 -11.82 9.48
N GLN A 351 13.14 -10.62 9.81
CA GLN A 351 13.58 -9.91 11.02
C GLN A 351 13.12 -10.59 12.31
N CYS A 352 11.89 -11.11 12.32
CA CYS A 352 11.32 -11.82 13.46
C CYS A 352 11.78 -13.29 13.55
N ARG A 353 12.52 -13.80 12.55
CA ARG A 353 12.97 -15.20 12.43
C ARG A 353 11.83 -16.22 12.57
N VAL A 354 10.71 -15.94 11.90
CA VAL A 354 9.53 -16.81 11.93
C VAL A 354 9.80 -18.03 11.04
N ASN A 355 10.08 -19.17 11.69
CA ASN A 355 10.30 -20.45 11.05
C ASN A 355 8.98 -21.24 10.96
N ASP A 356 8.66 -21.84 9.81
CA ASP A 356 7.41 -22.60 9.61
C ASP A 356 7.34 -23.89 10.46
N LYS A 357 8.48 -24.36 10.97
CA LYS A 357 8.59 -25.67 11.65
C LYS A 357 8.53 -25.59 13.18
N GLU A 358 8.83 -24.44 13.77
CA GLU A 358 8.80 -24.24 15.23
C GLU A 358 8.36 -22.81 15.57
N SER A 359 7.09 -22.62 15.95
CA SER A 359 6.56 -21.34 16.46
C SER A 359 7.28 -20.81 17.72
N SER A 360 8.18 -21.61 18.32
CA SER A 360 8.86 -21.28 19.57
C SER A 360 10.19 -20.53 19.40
N SER A 361 10.71 -20.34 18.18
CA SER A 361 12.01 -19.68 17.95
C SER A 361 11.90 -18.23 17.44
N ILE A 362 10.84 -17.49 17.78
CA ILE A 362 10.70 -16.06 17.43
C ILE A 362 11.67 -15.22 18.26
N ASP A 363 12.46 -14.39 17.60
CA ASP A 363 13.39 -13.43 18.23
C ASP A 363 12.60 -12.25 18.82
N TRP A 364 12.22 -12.37 20.09
CA TRP A 364 11.29 -11.44 20.74
C TRP A 364 11.81 -10.00 20.79
N ASP A 365 13.11 -9.81 21.01
CA ASP A 365 13.69 -8.47 21.10
C ASP A 365 13.63 -7.76 19.74
N LYS A 366 13.95 -8.46 18.66
CA LYS A 366 13.78 -7.92 17.31
C LYS A 366 12.32 -7.71 16.96
N THR A 367 11.43 -8.63 17.30
CA THR A 367 10.00 -8.48 17.02
C THR A 367 9.41 -7.25 17.71
N LYS A 368 9.77 -6.96 18.97
CA LYS A 368 9.34 -5.73 19.66
C LYS A 368 9.78 -4.47 18.90
N VAL A 369 11.01 -4.47 18.42
CA VAL A 369 11.59 -3.36 17.66
C VAL A 369 10.87 -3.18 16.32
N VAL A 370 10.69 -4.25 15.55
CA VAL A 370 9.94 -4.22 14.28
C VAL A 370 8.49 -3.79 14.50
N PHE A 371 7.82 -4.32 15.53
CA PHE A 371 6.47 -3.90 15.89
C PHE A 371 6.39 -2.40 16.17
N LYS A 372 7.37 -1.84 16.92
CA LYS A 372 7.42 -0.39 17.19
C LYS A 372 7.53 0.43 15.91
N ASP A 373 8.36 0.00 14.97
CA ASP A 373 8.56 0.70 13.72
C ASP A 373 7.29 0.68 12.86
N PHE A 374 6.65 -0.49 12.71
CA PHE A 374 5.39 -0.60 11.99
C PHE A 374 4.21 0.08 12.71
N LEU A 375 4.22 0.15 14.04
CA LEU A 375 3.26 0.94 14.80
C LEU A 375 3.44 2.45 14.54
N THR A 376 4.69 2.90 14.39
CA THR A 376 5.00 4.30 14.01
C THR A 376 4.54 4.61 12.59
N VAL A 377 4.76 3.68 11.65
CA VAL A 377 4.22 3.77 10.28
C VAL A 377 2.70 3.83 10.31
N PHE A 378 2.06 2.94 11.08
CA PHE A 378 0.61 2.93 11.21
C PHE A 378 0.09 4.27 11.74
N ASP A 379 0.67 4.78 12.82
CA ASP A 379 0.22 6.03 13.46
C ASP A 379 0.36 7.26 12.57
N LYS A 380 1.48 7.37 11.84
CA LYS A 380 1.79 8.54 11.02
C LYS A 380 1.20 8.50 9.62
N ILE A 381 0.96 7.32 9.07
CA ILE A 381 0.59 7.14 7.66
C ILE A 381 -0.78 6.51 7.53
N VAL A 382 -1.02 5.35 8.16
CA VAL A 382 -2.25 4.56 7.92
C VAL A 382 -3.46 5.12 8.69
N LEU A 383 -3.31 5.39 9.98
CA LEU A 383 -4.36 5.89 10.85
C LEU A 383 -4.97 7.24 10.41
N PRO A 384 -4.18 8.26 9.98
CA PRO A 384 -4.74 9.52 9.49
C PRO A 384 -5.27 9.44 8.05
N THR A 385 -5.04 8.34 7.33
CA THR A 385 -5.44 8.21 5.93
C THR A 385 -6.79 7.51 5.80
N HIS A 386 -7.71 8.16 5.10
CA HIS A 386 -9.00 7.57 4.73
C HIS A 386 -8.85 6.63 3.52
N LYS A 387 -9.65 5.54 3.46
CA LYS A 387 -9.68 4.55 2.37
C LYS A 387 -8.41 3.71 2.14
N CYS A 388 -7.49 3.63 3.12
CA CYS A 388 -6.43 2.61 3.08
C CYS A 388 -7.04 1.21 3.18
N CYS A 389 -6.66 0.29 2.30
CA CYS A 389 -7.31 -1.01 2.13
C CYS A 389 -6.43 -2.20 2.49
N HIS A 390 -5.11 -2.11 2.25
CA HIS A 390 -4.22 -3.26 2.37
C HIS A 390 -3.05 -3.05 3.34
N LEU A 391 -2.51 -1.83 3.50
CA LEU A 391 -1.31 -1.61 4.33
C LEU A 391 -1.52 -1.88 5.83
N GLN A 392 -2.72 -1.63 6.35
CA GLN A 392 -3.10 -1.92 7.74
C GLN A 392 -2.88 -3.40 8.11
N PHE A 393 -2.93 -4.31 7.12
CA PHE A 393 -2.73 -5.74 7.34
C PHE A 393 -1.28 -6.12 7.68
N LEU A 394 -0.30 -5.25 7.41
CA LEU A 394 1.08 -5.47 7.86
C LEU A 394 1.17 -5.49 9.39
N LEU A 395 0.51 -4.53 10.06
CA LEU A 395 0.46 -4.50 11.52
C LEU A 395 -0.46 -5.58 12.09
N PHE A 396 -1.55 -5.92 11.38
CA PHE A 396 -2.42 -7.05 11.71
C PHE A 396 -1.64 -8.37 11.74
N TYR A 397 -0.83 -8.63 10.72
CA TYR A 397 0.04 -9.82 10.65
C TYR A 397 1.07 -9.84 11.79
N LEU A 398 1.74 -8.71 12.08
CA LEU A 398 2.64 -8.60 13.21
C LEU A 398 1.95 -8.93 14.55
N CYS A 399 0.72 -8.44 14.75
CA CYS A 399 -0.05 -8.73 15.95
C CYS A 399 -0.39 -10.22 16.11
N SER A 400 -0.44 -10.98 15.01
CA SER A 400 -0.70 -12.41 15.06
C SER A 400 0.47 -13.24 15.60
N LEU A 401 1.69 -12.69 15.57
CA LEU A 401 2.90 -13.44 15.95
C LEU A 401 2.92 -13.76 17.45
N ARG A 402 2.39 -12.87 18.30
CA ARG A 402 2.20 -13.10 19.74
C ARG A 402 1.01 -12.31 20.29
N PRO A 403 0.21 -12.90 21.22
CA PRO A 403 -0.93 -12.21 21.84
C PRO A 403 -0.59 -10.86 22.47
N ALA A 404 0.59 -10.74 23.10
CA ALA A 404 1.06 -9.50 23.70
C ALA A 404 1.15 -8.32 22.71
N LEU A 405 1.40 -8.59 21.43
CA LEU A 405 1.43 -7.55 20.39
C LEU A 405 0.02 -7.07 20.03
N ALA A 406 -0.94 -7.99 19.96
CA ALA A 406 -2.35 -7.65 19.75
C ALA A 406 -2.89 -6.80 20.92
N ASP A 407 -2.59 -7.19 22.16
CA ASP A 407 -2.97 -6.44 23.36
C ASP A 407 -2.32 -5.04 23.37
N ALA A 408 -1.03 -4.95 23.02
CA ALA A 408 -0.32 -3.68 22.92
C ALA A 408 -0.91 -2.75 21.85
N PHE A 409 -1.32 -3.30 20.70
CA PHE A 409 -1.98 -2.52 19.64
C PHE A 409 -3.36 -2.02 20.07
N LEU A 410 -4.17 -2.87 20.71
CA LEU A 410 -5.47 -2.50 21.24
C LEU A 410 -5.36 -1.41 22.33
N ASP A 411 -4.42 -1.55 23.26
CA ASP A 411 -4.15 -0.55 24.30
C ASP A 411 -3.70 0.79 23.69
N TYR A 412 -2.84 0.75 22.66
CA TYR A 412 -2.39 1.94 21.95
C TYR A 412 -3.54 2.72 21.30
N LEU A 413 -4.42 2.02 20.56
CA LEU A 413 -5.60 2.63 19.96
C LEU A 413 -6.58 3.16 21.03
N TRP A 414 -6.78 2.39 22.10
CA TRP A 414 -7.70 2.76 23.17
C TRP A 414 -7.27 4.04 23.89
N LYS A 415 -5.97 4.20 24.15
CA LYS A 415 -5.41 5.45 24.70
C LYS A 415 -5.71 6.66 23.82
N LYS A 416 -5.69 6.52 22.49
CA LYS A 416 -6.10 7.58 21.57
C LYS A 416 -7.59 7.88 21.69
N VAL A 417 -8.45 6.87 21.72
CA VAL A 417 -9.91 7.04 21.90
C VAL A 417 -10.22 7.81 23.18
N GLN A 418 -9.53 7.52 24.28
CA GLN A 418 -9.78 8.17 25.58
C GLN A 418 -9.22 9.60 25.66
N ASN A 419 -8.13 9.90 24.96
CA ASN A 419 -7.41 11.17 25.11
C ASN A 419 -8.16 12.34 24.43
N PRO A 420 -8.69 13.32 25.21
CA PRO A 420 -9.40 14.47 24.65
C PRO A 420 -8.51 15.41 23.81
N SER A 421 -7.19 15.37 24.00
CA SER A 421 -6.24 16.15 23.20
C SER A 421 -6.01 15.57 21.81
N THR A 422 -6.45 14.32 21.56
CA THR A 422 -6.39 13.72 20.22
C THR A 422 -7.55 14.22 19.37
N ALA A 423 -7.29 14.56 18.11
CA ALA A 423 -8.32 15.05 17.19
C ALA A 423 -9.48 14.04 17.06
N THR A 424 -10.73 14.53 17.05
CA THR A 424 -11.95 13.69 17.04
C THR A 424 -11.94 12.65 15.93
N VAL A 425 -11.51 13.01 14.72
CA VAL A 425 -11.41 12.10 13.57
C VAL A 425 -10.49 10.92 13.86
N ILE A 426 -9.33 11.16 14.48
CA ILE A 426 -8.38 10.10 14.86
C ILE A 426 -8.94 9.23 15.99
N ARG A 427 -9.68 9.83 16.95
CA ARG A 427 -10.36 9.08 18.00
C ARG A 427 -11.43 8.15 17.43
N GLN A 428 -12.22 8.63 16.48
CA GLN A 428 -13.24 7.84 15.78
C GLN A 428 -12.60 6.72 14.96
N ALA A 429 -11.59 7.04 14.13
CA ALA A 429 -10.84 6.05 13.37
C ALA A 429 -10.24 4.97 14.27
N SER A 430 -9.64 5.36 15.41
CA SER A 430 -9.08 4.41 16.39
C SER A 430 -10.15 3.46 16.94
N ALA A 431 -11.36 3.94 17.22
CA ALA A 431 -12.47 3.09 17.66
C ALA A 431 -12.88 2.09 16.57
N PHE A 432 -12.92 2.51 15.30
CA PHE A 432 -13.22 1.62 14.17
C PHE A 432 -12.14 0.57 13.93
N TYR A 433 -10.85 0.94 14.05
CA TYR A 433 -9.74 -0.03 14.03
C TYR A 433 -9.87 -1.06 15.16
N ILE A 434 -10.22 -0.65 16.38
CA ILE A 434 -10.48 -1.58 17.49
C ILE A 434 -11.62 -2.55 17.12
N GLY A 435 -12.77 -2.02 16.68
CA GLY A 435 -13.94 -2.84 16.38
C GLY A 435 -13.68 -3.85 15.26
N SER A 436 -13.08 -3.38 14.17
CA SER A 436 -12.74 -4.22 13.02
C SER A 436 -11.67 -5.27 13.37
N PHE A 437 -10.66 -4.90 14.15
CA PHE A 437 -9.62 -5.85 14.60
C PHE A 437 -10.20 -6.95 15.49
N LEU A 438 -11.00 -6.59 16.51
CA LEU A 438 -11.63 -7.56 17.41
C LEU A 438 -12.59 -8.48 16.67
N ALA A 439 -13.32 -7.99 15.67
CA ALA A 439 -14.22 -8.80 14.85
C ALA A 439 -13.47 -9.79 13.94
N ARG A 440 -12.43 -9.31 13.25
CA ARG A 440 -11.82 -10.01 12.11
C ARG A 440 -10.57 -10.83 12.45
N ALA A 441 -9.89 -10.56 13.58
CA ALA A 441 -8.69 -11.31 13.95
C ALA A 441 -9.01 -12.67 14.61
N LYS A 442 -8.70 -13.78 13.93
CA LYS A 442 -8.90 -15.14 14.48
C LYS A 442 -8.00 -15.42 15.70
N PHE A 443 -6.81 -14.85 15.72
CA PHE A 443 -5.80 -15.07 16.75
C PHE A 443 -6.08 -14.30 18.05
N VAL A 444 -7.07 -13.40 18.08
CA VAL A 444 -7.48 -12.70 19.30
C VAL A 444 -8.40 -13.60 20.12
N PRO A 445 -8.06 -13.93 21.37
CA PRO A 445 -8.87 -14.80 22.20
C PRO A 445 -10.18 -14.11 22.62
N LEU A 446 -11.22 -14.90 22.83
CA LEU A 446 -12.54 -14.39 23.25
C LEU A 446 -12.50 -13.64 24.59
N SER A 447 -11.54 -13.95 25.47
CA SER A 447 -11.31 -13.21 26.71
C SER A 447 -10.97 -11.75 26.44
N THR A 448 -10.01 -11.49 25.53
CA THR A 448 -9.64 -10.13 25.11
C THR A 448 -10.82 -9.42 24.46
N VAL A 449 -11.61 -10.11 23.63
CA VAL A 449 -12.84 -9.54 23.05
C VAL A 449 -13.82 -9.10 24.15
N ARG A 450 -14.07 -9.93 25.18
CA ARG A 450 -14.95 -9.60 26.31
C ARG A 450 -14.42 -8.43 27.14
N ASP A 451 -13.12 -8.40 27.40
CA ASP A 451 -12.47 -7.34 28.17
C ASP A 451 -12.54 -6.00 27.43
N CYS A 452 -12.24 -6.00 26.13
CA CYS A 452 -12.36 -4.81 25.29
C CYS A 452 -13.82 -4.35 25.16
N LEU A 453 -14.78 -5.26 24.99
CA LEU A 453 -16.20 -4.92 24.91
C LEU A 453 -16.70 -4.27 26.22
N SER A 454 -16.27 -4.82 27.36
CA SER A 454 -16.55 -4.23 28.68
C SER A 454 -15.92 -2.84 28.83
N LEU A 455 -14.72 -2.64 28.29
CA LEU A 455 -14.00 -1.38 28.35
C LEU A 455 -14.69 -0.28 27.53
N VAL A 456 -15.09 -0.59 26.29
CA VAL A 456 -15.80 0.35 25.42
C VAL A 456 -17.17 0.72 25.96
N CYS A 457 -17.95 -0.26 26.45
CA CYS A 457 -19.26 -0.02 27.05
C CYS A 457 -19.14 0.81 28.34
N ARG A 458 -18.20 0.48 29.22
CA ARG A 458 -17.98 1.23 30.47
C ARG A 458 -17.62 2.69 30.19
N TRP A 459 -16.79 2.95 29.18
CA TRP A 459 -16.47 4.31 28.78
C TRP A 459 -17.70 5.05 28.21
N ALA A 460 -18.50 4.38 27.37
CA ALA A 460 -19.71 4.96 26.81
C ALA A 460 -20.74 5.33 27.89
N HIS A 461 -20.93 4.45 28.88
CA HIS A 461 -21.78 4.73 30.06
C HIS A 461 -21.25 5.91 30.87
N ALA A 462 -19.95 5.94 31.17
CA ALA A 462 -19.34 7.06 31.90
C ALA A 462 -19.46 8.39 31.14
N TYR A 463 -19.37 8.35 29.81
CA TYR A 463 -19.61 9.51 28.97
C TYR A 463 -21.05 10.02 29.11
N LEU A 464 -22.05 9.14 29.05
CA LEU A 464 -23.45 9.52 29.26
C LEU A 464 -23.68 10.13 30.64
N SER A 465 -23.18 9.50 31.71
CA SER A 465 -23.31 10.04 33.07
C SER A 465 -22.69 11.43 33.21
N SER A 466 -21.55 11.69 32.55
CA SER A 466 -20.91 13.02 32.57
C SER A 466 -21.71 14.11 31.85
N LEU A 467 -22.63 13.74 30.95
CA LEU A 467 -23.49 14.70 30.25
C LEU A 467 -24.74 15.05 31.06
N GLU A 468 -25.25 14.11 31.87
CA GLU A 468 -26.42 14.32 32.73
C GLU A 468 -26.15 15.37 33.81
N GLU A 469 -24.92 15.48 34.31
CA GLU A 469 -24.48 16.48 35.28
C GLU A 469 -24.38 17.91 34.69
N GLY A 470 -24.36 18.06 33.36
CA GLY A 470 -24.01 19.31 32.66
C GLY A 470 -25.15 20.04 31.94
N SER A 471 -26.41 19.59 32.10
CA SER A 471 -27.66 20.13 31.51
C SER A 471 -27.53 21.18 30.39
N ALA A 472 -27.49 20.69 29.16
CA ALA A 472 -27.93 21.41 27.96
C ALA A 472 -28.44 20.35 26.97
N LEU A 473 -29.71 20.46 26.57
CA LEU A 473 -30.42 19.69 25.53
C LEU A 473 -29.60 18.56 24.87
N LEU A 474 -29.81 17.32 25.33
CA LEU A 474 -29.23 16.11 24.74
C LEU A 474 -29.88 15.88 23.37
N HIS A 475 -29.27 16.42 22.33
CA HIS A 475 -29.67 16.17 20.94
C HIS A 475 -28.57 15.42 20.19
N PRO A 476 -28.95 14.58 19.21
CA PRO A 476 -27.97 13.92 18.36
C PRO A 476 -27.15 14.93 17.56
N ASP A 477 -25.83 14.97 17.80
CA ASP A 477 -24.88 15.85 17.12
C ASP A 477 -23.55 15.11 16.93
N VAL A 478 -23.22 14.78 15.68
CA VAL A 478 -22.00 14.05 15.32
C VAL A 478 -20.75 14.90 15.56
N ALA A 479 -20.80 16.21 15.38
CA ALA A 479 -19.66 17.09 15.59
C ALA A 479 -19.24 17.11 17.07
N ARG A 480 -20.22 17.05 17.98
CA ARG A 480 -20.00 17.07 19.43
C ARG A 480 -19.78 15.68 20.03
N HIS A 481 -20.58 14.70 19.61
CA HIS A 481 -20.62 13.35 20.20
C HIS A 481 -20.00 12.28 19.30
N GLY A 482 -19.28 12.67 18.25
CA GLY A 482 -18.76 11.77 17.22
C GLY A 482 -17.94 10.59 17.75
N THR A 483 -17.09 10.79 18.75
CA THR A 483 -16.35 9.67 19.36
C THR A 483 -17.25 8.74 20.15
N PHE A 484 -18.29 9.26 20.82
CA PHE A 484 -19.28 8.42 21.50
C PHE A 484 -20.01 7.52 20.50
N TYR A 485 -20.45 8.08 19.38
CA TYR A 485 -21.09 7.27 18.32
C TYR A 485 -20.15 6.22 17.73
N ALA A 486 -18.88 6.55 17.49
CA ALA A 486 -17.90 5.57 17.02
C ALA A 486 -17.67 4.44 18.02
N VAL A 487 -17.61 4.75 19.33
CA VAL A 487 -17.48 3.74 20.39
C VAL A 487 -18.74 2.87 20.49
N CYS A 488 -19.93 3.47 20.40
CA CYS A 488 -21.18 2.72 20.32
C CYS A 488 -21.19 1.79 19.10
N GLN A 489 -20.89 2.30 17.90
CA GLN A 489 -20.83 1.48 16.69
C GLN A 489 -19.84 0.32 16.83
N THR A 490 -18.67 0.56 17.42
CA THR A 490 -17.69 -0.50 17.73
C THR A 490 -18.27 -1.56 18.65
N ALA A 491 -18.97 -1.18 19.72
CA ALA A 491 -19.63 -2.13 20.62
C ALA A 491 -20.71 -2.95 19.91
N LEU A 492 -21.59 -2.29 19.14
CA LEU A 492 -22.67 -2.95 18.39
C LEU A 492 -22.12 -3.92 17.34
N TYR A 493 -21.07 -3.50 16.62
CA TYR A 493 -20.43 -4.29 15.58
C TYR A 493 -19.72 -5.54 16.16
N VAL A 494 -18.90 -5.38 17.21
CA VAL A 494 -18.20 -6.50 17.84
C VAL A 494 -19.19 -7.48 18.47
N PHE A 495 -20.24 -6.97 19.13
CA PHE A 495 -21.32 -7.81 19.65
C PHE A 495 -22.00 -8.61 18.53
N ALA A 496 -22.41 -7.95 17.45
CA ALA A 496 -23.09 -8.61 16.33
C ALA A 496 -22.18 -9.65 15.65
N PHE A 497 -20.87 -9.46 15.62
CA PHE A 497 -19.93 -10.40 15.01
C PHE A 497 -19.67 -11.64 15.89
N HIS A 498 -19.55 -11.46 17.21
CA HIS A 498 -19.19 -12.56 18.15
C HIS A 498 -20.38 -13.11 18.95
N HIS A 499 -21.61 -12.77 18.56
CA HIS A 499 -22.80 -13.02 19.39
C HIS A 499 -22.94 -14.47 19.86
N ARG A 500 -22.70 -15.46 18.98
CA ARG A 500 -22.80 -16.90 19.32
C ARG A 500 -21.83 -17.28 20.43
N SER A 501 -20.57 -16.85 20.30
CA SER A 501 -19.50 -17.13 21.26
C SER A 501 -19.67 -16.35 22.56
N LEU A 502 -20.19 -15.12 22.48
CA LEU A 502 -20.44 -14.27 23.65
C LEU A 502 -21.64 -14.76 24.46
N ALA A 503 -22.73 -15.17 23.80
CA ALA A 503 -23.95 -15.66 24.43
C ALA A 503 -23.90 -17.14 24.84
N HIS A 504 -22.77 -17.83 24.62
CA HIS A 504 -22.64 -19.25 24.92
C HIS A 504 -22.73 -19.51 26.44
N GLY A 505 -23.78 -20.24 26.84
CA GLY A 505 -24.07 -20.61 28.23
C GLY A 505 -24.56 -19.45 29.10
N ASP A 506 -25.07 -19.79 30.30
CA ASP A 506 -25.70 -18.81 31.20
C ASP A 506 -24.76 -17.68 31.63
N LYS A 507 -23.48 -18.00 31.84
CA LYS A 507 -22.45 -17.00 32.17
C LYS A 507 -22.21 -16.01 31.03
N GLY A 508 -22.34 -16.46 29.77
CA GLY A 508 -22.23 -15.61 28.59
C GLY A 508 -23.39 -14.64 28.46
N LEU A 509 -24.62 -15.14 28.66
CA LEU A 509 -25.81 -14.28 28.71
C LEU A 509 -25.78 -13.29 29.87
N GLN A 510 -25.32 -13.70 31.05
CA GLN A 510 -25.14 -12.79 32.18
C GLN A 510 -24.14 -11.67 31.83
N PHE A 511 -22.99 -12.03 31.25
CA PHE A 511 -22.01 -11.06 30.78
C PHE A 511 -22.64 -10.03 29.81
N LEU A 512 -23.46 -10.48 28.86
CA LEU A 512 -24.13 -9.58 27.91
C LEU A 512 -25.15 -8.64 28.58
N ARG A 513 -25.86 -9.12 29.61
CA ARG A 513 -26.75 -8.27 30.43
C ARG A 513 -25.96 -7.23 31.21
N ASP A 514 -24.81 -7.61 31.76
CA ASP A 514 -23.95 -6.71 32.55
C ASP A 514 -23.35 -5.56 31.70
N LEU A 515 -23.28 -5.71 30.37
CA LEU A 515 -22.87 -4.62 29.47
C LEU A 515 -23.90 -3.48 29.40
N ASN A 516 -25.16 -3.76 29.78
CA ASN A 516 -26.28 -2.81 29.74
C ASN A 516 -26.41 -2.09 28.38
N LEU A 517 -26.44 -2.86 27.30
CA LEU A 517 -26.55 -2.33 25.93
C LEU A 517 -27.88 -1.57 25.72
N GLU A 518 -28.93 -1.91 26.48
CA GLU A 518 -30.21 -1.22 26.47
C GLU A 518 -30.07 0.27 26.74
N ALA A 519 -29.41 0.63 27.84
CA ALA A 519 -29.21 2.03 28.21
C ALA A 519 -28.39 2.81 27.18
N LEU A 520 -27.44 2.15 26.49
CA LEU A 520 -26.67 2.80 25.42
C LEU A 520 -27.52 3.11 24.21
N VAL A 521 -28.32 2.15 23.72
CA VAL A 521 -29.08 2.32 22.48
C VAL A 521 -30.35 3.14 22.65
N MET A 522 -30.91 3.17 23.86
CA MET A 522 -32.11 3.94 24.22
C MET A 522 -31.79 5.34 24.78
N CYS A 523 -30.51 5.71 24.87
CA CYS A 523 -30.14 7.03 25.42
C CYS A 523 -30.62 8.20 24.54
N PRO A 524 -30.76 9.41 25.10
CA PRO A 524 -31.22 10.59 24.36
C PRO A 524 -30.35 10.98 23.15
N LEU A 525 -29.05 10.61 23.15
CA LEU A 525 -28.15 10.84 22.02
C LEU A 525 -28.48 9.95 20.80
N ASN A 526 -29.33 8.94 20.96
CA ASN A 526 -29.87 8.09 19.91
C ASN A 526 -28.82 7.52 18.93
N PRO A 527 -27.89 6.65 19.39
CA PRO A 527 -26.88 6.03 18.53
C PRO A 527 -27.47 5.25 17.36
N LEU A 528 -28.68 4.69 17.51
CA LEU A 528 -29.37 3.93 16.46
C LEU A 528 -29.75 4.79 15.24
N LYS A 529 -29.80 6.12 15.39
CA LYS A 529 -30.01 7.06 14.28
C LYS A 529 -28.72 7.39 13.52
N VAL A 530 -27.60 7.42 14.24
CA VAL A 530 -26.32 7.97 13.75
C VAL A 530 -25.37 6.88 13.24
N CYS A 531 -25.35 5.72 13.89
CA CYS A 531 -24.53 4.58 13.49
C CYS A 531 -25.02 3.99 12.17
N LEU A 532 -24.12 3.28 11.47
CA LEU A 532 -24.44 2.69 10.16
C LEU A 532 -25.69 1.79 10.23
N PRO A 533 -26.73 2.02 9.38
CA PRO A 533 -28.01 1.30 9.46
C PRO A 533 -27.85 -0.22 9.41
N ALA A 534 -26.93 -0.70 8.59
CA ALA A 534 -26.61 -2.10 8.41
C ALA A 534 -26.14 -2.78 9.73
N VAL A 535 -25.26 -2.10 10.49
CA VAL A 535 -24.83 -2.56 11.81
C VAL A 535 -25.98 -2.52 12.82
N VAL A 536 -26.78 -1.45 12.77
CA VAL A 536 -27.94 -1.27 13.66
C VAL A 536 -28.98 -2.37 13.47
N GLN A 537 -29.31 -2.73 12.23
CA GLN A 537 -30.27 -3.78 11.91
C GLN A 537 -29.79 -5.16 12.39
N ARG A 538 -28.51 -5.48 12.14
CA ARG A 538 -27.92 -6.72 12.66
C ARG A 538 -27.92 -6.78 14.17
N PHE A 539 -27.51 -5.69 14.82
CA PHE A 539 -27.58 -5.58 16.27
C PHE A 539 -29.00 -5.83 16.78
N ALA A 540 -30.02 -5.17 16.20
CA ALA A 540 -31.41 -5.31 16.61
C ALA A 540 -31.92 -6.76 16.49
N SER A 541 -31.59 -7.43 15.38
CA SER A 541 -31.94 -8.83 15.13
C SER A 541 -31.31 -9.76 16.19
N VAL A 542 -30.00 -9.61 16.42
CA VAL A 542 -29.24 -10.42 17.36
C VAL A 542 -29.66 -10.15 18.82
N ALA A 543 -29.85 -8.88 19.19
CA ALA A 543 -30.27 -8.48 20.54
C ALA A 543 -31.69 -8.97 20.86
N ARG A 544 -32.60 -8.96 19.87
CA ARG A 544 -33.93 -9.57 19.99
C ARG A 544 -33.84 -11.08 20.19
N HIS A 545 -33.01 -11.76 19.41
CA HIS A 545 -32.85 -13.22 19.49
C HIS A 545 -32.44 -13.68 20.91
N TYR A 546 -31.51 -12.96 21.55
CA TYR A 546 -31.10 -13.27 22.93
C TYR A 546 -31.93 -12.57 24.02
N GLN A 547 -33.04 -11.91 23.65
CA GLN A 547 -33.92 -11.18 24.57
C GLN A 547 -33.17 -10.17 25.45
N LEU A 548 -32.19 -9.47 24.87
CA LEU A 548 -31.41 -8.44 25.57
C LEU A 548 -32.09 -7.07 25.46
N VAL A 549 -32.49 -6.68 24.24
CA VAL A 549 -33.09 -5.37 23.95
C VAL A 549 -34.03 -5.50 22.77
N TYR A 550 -35.18 -4.81 22.81
CA TYR A 550 -36.04 -4.62 21.66
C TYR A 550 -36.02 -3.14 21.22
N CYS A 551 -35.33 -2.84 20.12
CA CYS A 551 -35.12 -1.46 19.64
C CYS A 551 -35.74 -1.14 18.28
N TYR A 552 -36.55 -2.04 17.70
CA TYR A 552 -37.20 -1.84 16.40
C TYR A 552 -38.13 -0.62 16.38
N SER A 553 -38.86 -0.36 17.46
CA SER A 553 -39.73 0.81 17.57
C SER A 553 -38.95 2.14 17.49
N VAL A 554 -37.73 2.17 18.05
CA VAL A 554 -36.84 3.34 17.98
C VAL A 554 -36.26 3.49 16.57
N ILE A 555 -35.85 2.38 15.96
CA ILE A 555 -35.33 2.38 14.58
C ILE A 555 -36.40 2.87 13.61
N GLU A 556 -37.63 2.38 13.72
CA GLU A 556 -38.75 2.78 12.87
C GLU A 556 -39.12 4.26 13.07
N ARG A 557 -39.12 4.74 14.34
CA ARG A 557 -39.28 6.17 14.64
C ARG A 557 -38.19 7.02 14.00
N ASN A 558 -36.94 6.56 14.02
CA ASN A 558 -35.81 7.26 13.40
C ASN A 558 -35.96 7.36 11.88
N GLN A 559 -36.39 6.28 11.23
CA GLN A 559 -36.67 6.23 9.80
C GLN A 559 -37.80 7.18 9.40
N ARG A 560 -38.92 7.17 10.13
CA ARG A 560 -40.05 8.10 9.91
C ARG A 560 -39.64 9.56 10.08
N SER A 561 -38.74 9.85 11.03
CA SER A 561 -38.22 11.21 11.27
C SER A 561 -37.21 11.68 10.22
N ALA A 562 -36.70 10.76 9.38
CA ALA A 562 -35.77 11.05 8.30
C ALA A 562 -36.48 11.27 6.95
N LEU A 563 -37.78 10.94 6.85
CA LEU A 563 -38.58 11.20 5.66
C LEU A 563 -38.79 12.72 5.49
N PRO A 564 -38.50 13.31 4.32
CA PRO A 564 -38.78 14.71 4.08
C PRO A 564 -40.29 14.94 4.08
N VAL A 565 -40.80 15.66 5.08
CA VAL A 565 -42.20 16.09 5.11
C VAL A 565 -42.35 17.29 4.18
N GLU A 566 -43.01 17.10 3.04
CA GLU A 566 -43.53 18.19 2.19
C GLU A 566 -44.71 18.88 2.89
N ALA A 567 -44.49 19.55 4.02
CA ALA A 567 -45.49 20.45 4.60
C ALA A 567 -44.86 21.39 5.64
N GLY A 568 -44.70 22.65 5.25
CA GLY A 568 -44.90 23.77 6.17
C GLY A 568 -43.68 24.24 6.96
N THR A 569 -43.30 25.48 6.64
CA THR A 569 -42.61 26.45 7.51
C THR A 569 -41.10 26.56 7.35
N MET A 570 -40.74 27.48 6.47
CA MET A 570 -39.55 28.32 6.55
C MET A 570 -39.47 29.00 7.93
N LEU A 571 -38.81 28.40 8.93
CA LEU A 571 -38.24 29.16 10.05
C LEU A 571 -37.17 28.34 10.77
N TYR A 572 -35.97 28.92 10.85
CA TYR A 572 -34.72 28.40 11.43
C TYR A 572 -33.99 27.33 10.61
N GLY A 573 -32.80 27.70 10.13
CA GLY A 573 -31.93 26.87 9.29
C GLY A 573 -31.39 25.63 10.01
N ALA A 574 -32.20 24.58 10.08
CA ALA A 574 -31.73 23.24 10.36
C ALA A 574 -30.99 22.71 9.13
N SER A 575 -29.71 22.37 9.31
CA SER A 575 -28.92 21.66 8.32
C SER A 575 -29.67 20.46 7.75
N ARG A 576 -29.57 20.33 6.42
CA ARG A 576 -30.19 19.30 5.59
C ARG A 576 -29.70 17.91 6.04
N GLY A 577 -30.51 16.88 5.82
CA GLY A 577 -30.39 15.52 6.36
C GLY A 577 -29.11 14.71 6.10
N ASP A 578 -28.05 15.28 5.54
CA ASP A 578 -26.71 14.66 5.44
C ASP A 578 -25.86 14.82 6.71
N ASP A 579 -26.17 15.79 7.59
CA ASP A 579 -25.30 16.19 8.71
C ASP A 579 -25.33 15.24 9.94
N VAL A 580 -26.08 14.13 9.89
CA VAL A 580 -26.34 13.26 11.08
C VAL A 580 -25.73 11.85 10.94
N ALA A 581 -25.24 11.46 9.77
CA ALA A 581 -24.66 10.13 9.58
C ALA A 581 -23.19 10.10 10.05
N LEU A 582 -22.82 9.06 10.79
CA LEU A 582 -21.41 8.83 11.13
C LEU A 582 -20.68 8.33 9.89
N ASP A 583 -19.60 9.03 9.50
CA ASP A 583 -18.66 8.57 8.48
C ASP A 583 -17.84 7.39 9.03
N ALA A 584 -18.47 6.22 9.03
CA ALA A 584 -17.90 5.01 9.58
C ALA A 584 -17.31 4.13 8.49
N PHE A 585 -16.16 3.54 8.79
CA PHE A 585 -15.48 2.61 7.89
C PHE A 585 -14.98 1.40 8.68
N PHE A 586 -14.66 0.31 7.98
CA PHE A 586 -14.24 -0.96 8.58
C PHE A 586 -12.86 -1.34 8.04
N PRO A 587 -11.78 -0.95 8.74
CA PRO A 587 -10.44 -1.04 8.20
C PRO A 587 -9.98 -2.45 7.83
N PHE A 588 -10.46 -3.49 8.52
CA PHE A 588 -10.11 -4.89 8.21
C PHE A 588 -11.23 -5.61 7.45
N ASP A 589 -11.89 -4.92 6.52
CA ASP A 589 -12.73 -5.58 5.52
C ASP A 589 -11.94 -6.52 4.62
N PRO A 590 -12.60 -7.48 3.95
CA PRO A 590 -11.94 -8.61 3.28
C PRO A 590 -10.73 -8.18 2.44
N TYR A 591 -9.68 -8.99 2.54
CA TYR A 591 -8.40 -8.78 1.86
C TYR A 591 -8.49 -9.32 0.43
N LEU A 592 -8.19 -8.49 -0.56
CA LEU A 592 -8.45 -8.81 -1.97
C LEU A 592 -7.22 -9.30 -2.75
N LEU A 593 -6.01 -9.00 -2.28
CA LEU A 593 -4.78 -9.33 -3.01
C LEU A 593 -4.45 -10.82 -2.93
N LYS A 594 -4.22 -11.47 -4.07
CA LYS A 594 -4.06 -12.92 -4.21
C LYS A 594 -2.75 -13.43 -3.58
N ARG A 595 -1.61 -12.87 -4.00
CA ARG A 595 -0.27 -13.35 -3.62
C ARG A 595 0.01 -13.14 -2.14
N THR A 596 -0.38 -11.99 -1.61
CA THR A 596 -0.23 -11.66 -0.19
C THR A 596 -1.38 -12.17 0.68
N GLY A 597 -2.51 -12.58 0.10
CA GLY A 597 -3.62 -13.20 0.79
C GLY A 597 -3.21 -14.43 1.60
N LYS A 598 -2.21 -15.20 1.14
CA LYS A 598 -1.65 -16.34 1.88
C LYS A 598 -1.14 -16.00 3.29
N TRP A 599 -0.71 -14.76 3.54
CA TRP A 599 -0.25 -14.30 4.84
C TRP A 599 -1.40 -13.93 5.79
N ILE A 600 -2.56 -13.55 5.25
CA ILE A 600 -3.68 -12.96 6.00
C ILE A 600 -4.85 -13.93 6.14
N ASN A 601 -5.23 -14.65 5.08
CA ASN A 601 -6.40 -15.52 5.04
C ASN A 601 -6.46 -16.55 6.20
N PRO A 602 -5.34 -17.21 6.61
CA PRO A 602 -5.35 -18.10 7.77
C PRO A 602 -5.68 -17.40 9.10
N LEU A 603 -5.31 -16.12 9.21
CA LEU A 603 -5.46 -15.27 10.40
C LEU A 603 -6.79 -14.51 10.42
N TYR A 604 -7.48 -14.44 9.28
CA TYR A 604 -8.65 -13.62 9.05
C TYR A 604 -9.95 -14.38 9.29
N ARG A 605 -10.89 -13.75 9.99
CA ARG A 605 -12.23 -14.27 10.24
C ARG A 605 -13.21 -13.67 9.22
N PRO A 606 -13.72 -14.46 8.28
CA PRO A 606 -14.81 -14.00 7.42
C PRO A 606 -16.07 -13.80 8.27
N PHE A 607 -16.97 -12.96 7.79
CA PHE A 607 -18.28 -12.84 8.42
C PHE A 607 -19.13 -14.04 8.00
N GLU A 608 -19.75 -14.68 8.97
CA GLU A 608 -20.68 -15.78 8.72
C GLU A 608 -22.07 -15.17 8.43
N THR A 609 -22.46 -15.11 7.16
CA THR A 609 -23.89 -15.05 6.83
C THR A 609 -24.48 -16.40 7.20
N ALA A 610 -25.50 -16.43 8.07
CA ALA A 610 -26.11 -17.69 8.46
C ALA A 610 -26.57 -18.46 7.21
N PRO A 611 -26.15 -19.73 7.01
CA PRO A 611 -26.91 -20.64 6.18
C PRO A 611 -28.13 -21.05 7.02
N ASP A 612 -29.34 -20.74 6.52
CA ASP A 612 -30.63 -21.30 6.93
C ASP A 612 -30.83 -21.62 8.43
N GLY A 613 -31.49 -20.70 9.14
CA GLY A 613 -32.14 -20.94 10.44
C GLY A 613 -33.47 -20.18 10.45
N PRO A 614 -34.53 -20.75 11.05
CA PRO A 614 -35.89 -20.72 10.52
C PRO A 614 -36.40 -19.29 10.32
N VAL A 615 -36.92 -19.06 9.12
CA VAL A 615 -37.88 -17.99 8.83
C VAL A 615 -38.91 -18.04 9.95
N LEU A 616 -38.97 -16.98 10.75
CA LEU A 616 -40.09 -16.77 11.64
C LEU A 616 -41.28 -16.44 10.72
N ASP A 617 -42.11 -17.46 10.50
CA ASP A 617 -43.49 -17.43 9.99
C ASP A 617 -43.91 -16.08 9.37
N GLU A 618 -43.67 -15.92 8.07
CA GLU A 618 -44.46 -15.03 7.22
C GLU A 618 -45.70 -15.80 6.74
N ASP A 619 -46.62 -16.09 7.65
CA ASP A 619 -48.01 -16.35 7.28
C ASP A 619 -48.67 -15.00 6.96
N ASN A 620 -48.73 -14.65 5.67
CA ASN A 620 -49.87 -13.98 5.02
C ASN A 620 -49.66 -13.92 3.49
N GLU A 621 -50.24 -14.93 2.85
CA GLU A 621 -51.04 -14.93 1.60
C GLU A 621 -50.67 -13.99 0.42
N ASP A 622 -50.45 -14.67 -0.71
CA ASP A 622 -50.72 -14.32 -2.12
C ASP A 622 -49.86 -13.25 -2.82
N GLU A 623 -48.89 -13.71 -3.64
CA GLU A 623 -48.75 -13.31 -5.06
C GLU A 623 -47.82 -14.29 -5.85
N PRO A 624 -47.98 -14.41 -7.19
CA PRO A 624 -47.62 -15.60 -7.96
C PRO A 624 -46.15 -15.69 -8.38
N GLU A 625 -45.70 -16.93 -8.58
CA GLU A 625 -44.37 -17.32 -9.06
C GLU A 625 -43.95 -16.63 -10.37
N GLU A 626 -42.84 -15.87 -10.36
CA GLU A 626 -42.01 -15.68 -11.55
C GLU A 626 -40.50 -15.74 -11.23
N ALA A 627 -39.84 -16.67 -11.93
CA ALA A 627 -38.44 -16.73 -12.35
C ALA A 627 -37.33 -16.92 -11.30
N MET A 628 -36.73 -18.13 -11.36
CA MET A 628 -35.43 -18.50 -10.79
C MET A 628 -34.37 -17.43 -11.04
N CYS A 629 -33.71 -16.96 -9.97
CA CYS A 629 -32.47 -16.20 -10.07
C CYS A 629 -31.37 -16.84 -9.21
N LYS A 630 -30.17 -16.75 -9.77
CA LYS A 630 -28.88 -17.34 -9.44
C LYS A 630 -28.51 -17.34 -7.94
N SER A 631 -27.67 -18.31 -7.58
CA SER A 631 -27.04 -18.52 -6.27
C SER A 631 -26.49 -17.23 -5.63
N PRO A 632 -26.59 -17.03 -4.31
CA PRO A 632 -26.17 -15.77 -3.68
C PRO A 632 -24.64 -15.61 -3.68
N LYS A 633 -24.16 -14.51 -4.27
CA LYS A 633 -22.77 -14.02 -4.18
C LYS A 633 -22.44 -13.64 -2.73
N SER A 634 -21.20 -13.88 -2.30
CA SER A 634 -20.68 -13.40 -1.01
C SER A 634 -20.53 -11.87 -1.03
N PRO A 635 -21.08 -11.15 -0.03
CA PRO A 635 -21.06 -9.69 -0.02
C PRO A 635 -19.65 -9.10 0.21
N SER A 636 -19.30 -8.08 -0.56
CA SER A 636 -17.95 -7.50 -0.73
C SER A 636 -17.61 -6.34 0.22
N SER A 637 -18.60 -5.57 0.66
CA SER A 637 -18.47 -4.50 1.68
C SER A 637 -19.29 -4.86 2.91
N VAL A 638 -18.92 -4.40 4.11
CA VAL A 638 -19.82 -4.44 5.28
C VAL A 638 -21.22 -3.90 5.00
N THR A 639 -21.35 -2.87 4.16
CA THR A 639 -22.65 -2.31 3.79
C THR A 639 -23.46 -3.34 3.02
N ASP A 640 -22.84 -4.09 2.10
CA ASP A 640 -23.48 -5.17 1.33
C ASP A 640 -23.65 -6.44 2.17
N MET A 641 -22.77 -6.68 3.13
CA MET A 641 -22.80 -7.81 4.08
C MET A 641 -24.00 -7.74 5.03
N PHE A 642 -24.56 -6.54 5.14
CA PHE A 642 -25.63 -6.18 6.04
C PHE A 642 -26.82 -5.53 5.32
N SER A 643 -26.79 -5.38 3.99
CA SER A 643 -27.86 -4.82 3.16
C SER A 643 -28.65 -5.92 2.48
N TYR A 644 -29.53 -6.57 3.23
CA TYR A 644 -30.66 -7.31 2.66
C TYR A 644 -31.91 -6.94 3.46
N GLY A 645 -32.77 -6.11 2.88
CA GLY A 645 -34.01 -5.70 3.55
C GLY A 645 -34.70 -4.41 3.08
N THR A 646 -34.54 -3.98 1.83
CA THR A 646 -35.36 -2.89 1.28
C THR A 646 -36.01 -3.30 -0.03
N SER A 647 -37.34 -3.41 -0.05
CA SER A 647 -38.13 -3.64 -1.27
C SER A 647 -37.83 -2.58 -2.34
N PRO A 648 -37.86 -2.92 -3.64
CA PRO A 648 -37.72 -1.94 -4.71
C PRO A 648 -39.03 -1.14 -4.86
N GLY A 649 -39.15 -0.02 -4.15
CA GLY A 649 -40.29 0.89 -4.25
C GLY A 649 -39.99 2.14 -5.07
N PHE A 650 -40.62 2.26 -6.24
CA PHE A 650 -40.85 3.46 -7.06
C PHE A 650 -39.64 4.31 -7.50
N LYS A 651 -39.10 3.99 -8.69
CA LYS A 651 -38.42 4.99 -9.54
C LYS A 651 -39.47 5.86 -10.25
N LEU A 652 -39.69 7.07 -9.75
CA LEU A 652 -40.34 8.13 -10.53
C LEU A 652 -39.41 8.56 -11.67
N SER A 653 -39.82 8.27 -12.91
CA SER A 653 -39.15 8.74 -14.11
C SER A 653 -39.36 10.24 -14.27
N LEU A 654 -38.32 11.03 -14.00
CA LEU A 654 -38.24 12.42 -14.47
C LEU A 654 -37.29 12.46 -15.67
N SER A 655 -37.87 12.29 -16.87
CA SER A 655 -37.21 12.67 -18.11
C SER A 655 -37.25 14.20 -18.24
N LEU A 656 -36.12 14.86 -18.03
CA LEU A 656 -35.91 16.23 -18.48
C LEU A 656 -35.08 16.20 -19.76
N ASN A 657 -35.78 16.19 -20.88
CA ASN A 657 -35.24 16.58 -22.17
C ASN A 657 -34.96 18.09 -22.13
N HIS A 658 -33.71 18.49 -22.32
CA HIS A 658 -33.39 19.85 -22.77
C HIS A 658 -32.57 19.78 -24.06
N ARG A 659 -33.19 20.31 -25.12
CA ARG A 659 -32.49 20.96 -26.24
C ARG A 659 -31.78 22.21 -25.75
#